data_AF-A0A1H6L1M3-F1
#
_entry.id   AF-A0A1H6L1M3-F1
#
_cell.length_a   1.000
_cell.length_b   1.000
_cell.length_c   1.000
_cell.angle_alpha   90.00
_cell.angle_beta   90.00
_cell.angle_gamma   90.00
#
_symmetry.space_group_name_H-M   'P 1'
#
loop_
_entity.id
_entity.type
_entity.pdbx_description
1 polymer ?
#
loop_
_entity_poly.entity_id
_entity_poly.type
_entity_poly.pdbx_seq_one_letter_code
_entity_poly.pdbx_strand_id
1 'polypeptide(L)'
;MFNCKKTAAFIAGLILCASSAASPLVSFAAIDGASVEADDGTEITTAAAEEDYKTSGDFKYSLTSEGNICIEDCTSTAESLVIPDTLEGKKVTELGKNALGKDHENNPYTSVTIPASIEYISADNPFMYCTKLKEIKVDSGNTEYTSEDGVLYTKDKKTLICYPWCKEGDSFTIPEEVTTLGFASFYSAKLTTLNFPTTLEMIGAFAFGDMIYLKSVDLSKTAIKAIPNYAFSNCSTMENIIFPDTLEAIGGGAFSSCSLIKDITLPESLLSIGQYAFVDTGLDTIVIPDSVQEIGYSAFGYRSSEYGGIIPMNDFTLVGKIGGAAYKYSTDSDSDYDYKNNFTFLTREEYTQEKELLSLETVNSGDYTYAIKNNTTLLISCRAADKTITVPSEIDGNTITVVYPGCFTPCQAEEIILPDTVTEIRESAFLQCPELKTLVIPESVKKIGQAAFAECAKLETIEFKGAETIAEAVFSGCGALKKVTAAGCLKNWDDDEPFVYCPLLEEINIGEGDGNYSSNDGILYSKDKSSLLCYPANKSGDSFTVPDSVKEIGISAFLNNKNIKSVKMSKVEKILAYAFEGCTNLSSVEVSENLNTIDSDAFYNCTSLKSLRLYENLKTIGTCAFGYCKDHSSDAETDTDTDTDSEEDSETGKDLLVAGFKLYAPEGSKAYEYAKDNGIEVIANTTEILGKNIDTRFLYAIIGIIGAAILTVLGILIGKGVKKKKAAADKAKRKEKAAELRSKKQEEEAADEDADEDDEEYEDDDEEEVSDED
;
A
#
# COMPACT_ATOMS: atom_id res chain seq x y z
N MET A 1 -59.25 -22.80 -0.92
CA MET A 1 -57.95 -23.13 -0.31
C MET A 1 -56.95 -22.20 -0.99
N PHE A 2 -56.67 -21.01 -0.42
CA PHE A 2 -55.48 -20.74 0.44
C PHE A 2 -54.19 -21.28 -0.20
N ASN A 3 -53.09 -20.53 -0.41
CA ASN A 3 -52.75 -19.16 -0.06
C ASN A 3 -51.41 -18.80 -0.76
N CYS A 4 -51.03 -17.52 -0.70
CA CYS A 4 -49.68 -16.97 -0.87
C CYS A 4 -49.21 -16.64 -2.30
N LYS A 5 -49.89 -15.67 -2.92
CA LYS A 5 -49.24 -14.62 -3.73
C LYS A 5 -49.44 -13.26 -3.04
N LYS A 6 -48.79 -13.12 -1.88
CA LYS A 6 -48.52 -11.83 -1.20
C LYS A 6 -47.11 -11.92 -0.62
N THR A 7 -46.12 -11.95 -1.52
CA THR A 7 -44.69 -11.80 -1.17
C THR A 7 -43.84 -11.31 -2.36
N ALA A 8 -44.40 -11.16 -3.57
CA ALA A 8 -43.63 -10.77 -4.76
C ALA A 8 -43.63 -9.25 -5.05
N ALA A 9 -44.40 -8.44 -4.33
CA ALA A 9 -44.42 -6.97 -4.47
C ALA A 9 -43.70 -6.24 -3.31
N PHE A 10 -43.10 -6.98 -2.37
CA PHE A 10 -42.27 -6.44 -1.28
C PHE A 10 -40.79 -6.83 -1.44
N ILE A 11 -40.47 -7.74 -2.36
CA ILE A 11 -39.09 -8.21 -2.63
C ILE A 11 -38.46 -7.50 -3.84
N ALA A 12 -39.24 -6.81 -4.69
CA ALA A 12 -38.70 -5.97 -5.78
C ALA A 12 -38.15 -4.61 -5.30
N GLY A 13 -38.46 -4.19 -4.05
CA GLY A 13 -37.84 -3.04 -3.38
C GLY A 13 -36.66 -3.43 -2.46
N LEU A 14 -36.31 -4.72 -2.37
CA LEU A 14 -35.20 -5.24 -1.58
C LEU A 14 -34.04 -5.79 -2.45
N ILE A 15 -34.12 -5.67 -3.78
CA ILE A 15 -33.08 -6.11 -4.74
C ILE A 15 -32.44 -4.90 -5.45
N LEU A 16 -32.35 -3.76 -4.77
CA LEU A 16 -31.44 -2.65 -5.14
C LEU A 16 -30.37 -2.37 -4.06
N CYS A 17 -30.25 -3.26 -3.06
CA CYS A 17 -29.20 -3.19 -2.03
C CYS A 17 -28.46 -4.52 -1.79
N ALA A 18 -28.45 -5.43 -2.77
CA ALA A 18 -27.70 -6.69 -2.65
C ALA A 18 -27.15 -7.14 -4.02
N SER A 19 -26.18 -6.39 -4.54
CA SER A 19 -25.25 -6.89 -5.56
C SER A 19 -23.88 -6.25 -5.37
N SER A 20 -23.25 -6.49 -4.23
CA SER A 20 -21.82 -6.27 -4.00
C SER A 20 -21.23 -7.45 -3.25
N ALA A 21 -21.20 -8.62 -3.89
CA ALA A 21 -20.34 -9.72 -3.48
C ALA A 21 -20.14 -10.70 -4.66
N ALA A 22 -19.33 -10.30 -5.65
CA ALA A 22 -18.45 -11.14 -6.48
C ALA A 22 -18.01 -10.37 -7.75
N SER A 23 -16.73 -10.06 -7.87
CA SER A 23 -16.06 -9.66 -9.13
C SER A 23 -15.69 -10.91 -9.96
N PRO A 24 -15.22 -10.81 -11.23
CA PRO A 24 -14.98 -9.61 -12.05
C PRO A 24 -15.55 -9.68 -13.50
N LEU A 25 -15.42 -8.55 -14.22
CA LEU A 25 -15.51 -8.36 -15.68
C LEU A 25 -16.90 -8.49 -16.34
N VAL A 26 -17.63 -7.37 -16.41
CA VAL A 26 -18.32 -6.95 -17.66
C VAL A 26 -18.30 -5.42 -17.72
N SER A 27 -17.85 -4.87 -18.85
CA SER A 27 -17.80 -3.44 -19.16
C SER A 27 -19.14 -2.76 -18.87
N PHE A 28 -19.14 -1.76 -18.00
CA PHE A 28 -20.26 -0.84 -17.85
C PHE A 28 -20.13 0.24 -18.93
N ALA A 29 -20.94 0.11 -19.97
CA ALA A 29 -21.12 1.14 -20.96
C ALA A 29 -21.81 2.35 -20.33
N ALA A 30 -21.25 3.52 -20.64
CA ALA A 30 -21.73 4.87 -20.43
C ALA A 30 -23.25 4.96 -20.33
N ILE A 31 -23.76 5.49 -19.23
CA ILE A 31 -24.94 6.34 -19.32
C ILE A 31 -24.37 7.74 -19.46
N ASP A 32 -24.22 8.12 -20.72
CA ASP A 32 -23.76 9.42 -21.16
C ASP A 32 -24.61 10.53 -20.53
N GLY A 33 -23.94 11.62 -20.15
CA GLY A 33 -24.58 12.79 -19.57
C GLY A 33 -25.49 13.42 -20.61
N ALA A 34 -26.80 13.33 -20.41
CA ALA A 34 -27.74 14.15 -21.15
C ALA A 34 -27.76 15.55 -20.54
N SER A 35 -26.94 16.42 -21.13
CA SER A 35 -27.16 17.85 -21.13
C SER A 35 -28.57 18.16 -21.63
N VAL A 36 -29.24 19.05 -20.92
CA VAL A 36 -30.52 19.62 -21.32
C VAL A 36 -30.22 20.73 -22.32
N GLU A 37 -30.38 20.46 -23.63
CA GLU A 37 -30.73 21.45 -24.65
C GLU A 37 -31.47 20.77 -25.83
N ALA A 38 -32.21 21.59 -26.57
CA ALA A 38 -33.44 21.27 -27.29
C ALA A 38 -33.32 20.43 -28.58
N ASP A 39 -34.40 19.68 -28.84
CA ASP A 39 -35.00 19.31 -30.14
C ASP A 39 -34.04 18.97 -31.31
N ASP A 40 -33.88 17.67 -31.58
CA ASP A 40 -33.77 17.18 -32.96
C ASP A 40 -34.58 15.88 -33.11
N GLY A 41 -35.64 15.97 -33.90
CA GLY A 41 -36.56 14.89 -34.18
C GLY A 41 -35.87 13.75 -34.93
N THR A 42 -35.67 12.62 -34.24
CA THR A 42 -35.57 11.32 -34.89
C THR A 42 -36.25 10.24 -34.04
N GLU A 43 -37.41 9.78 -34.52
CA GLU A 43 -38.12 8.62 -34.01
C GLU A 43 -37.25 7.36 -34.14
N ILE A 44 -36.83 6.78 -33.01
CA ILE A 44 -36.43 5.37 -32.95
C ILE A 44 -37.65 4.57 -32.49
N THR A 45 -38.29 3.96 -33.48
CA THR A 45 -39.45 3.06 -33.32
C THR A 45 -39.00 1.75 -32.68
N THR A 46 -39.02 1.69 -31.35
CA THR A 46 -39.29 0.42 -30.67
C THR A 46 -40.79 0.19 -30.76
N ALA A 47 -41.20 -0.94 -31.33
CA ALA A 47 -42.61 -1.35 -31.37
C ALA A 47 -43.09 -1.63 -29.93
N ALA A 48 -43.44 -0.56 -29.22
CA ALA A 48 -44.23 -0.62 -28.01
C ALA A 48 -45.55 -1.32 -28.38
N ALA A 49 -45.97 -2.29 -27.58
CA ALA A 49 -47.38 -2.68 -27.59
C ALA A 49 -48.19 -1.38 -27.45
N GLU A 50 -49.07 -1.10 -28.41
CA GLU A 50 -49.98 0.04 -28.32
C GLU A 50 -50.76 -0.11 -27.03
N GLU A 51 -50.31 0.57 -25.96
CA GLU A 51 -51.11 0.71 -24.76
C GLU A 51 -52.36 1.46 -25.19
N ASP A 52 -53.49 0.77 -25.12
CA ASP A 52 -54.79 1.19 -25.64
C ASP A 52 -55.36 2.29 -24.71
N TYR A 53 -54.71 3.46 -24.73
CA TYR A 53 -55.06 4.59 -23.89
C TYR A 53 -56.41 5.17 -24.31
N LYS A 54 -57.23 5.48 -23.31
CA LYS A 54 -58.54 6.09 -23.49
C LYS A 54 -58.55 7.51 -22.96
N THR A 55 -59.54 8.29 -23.36
CA THR A 55 -59.70 9.68 -22.92
C THR A 55 -61.13 9.92 -22.48
N SER A 56 -61.32 10.56 -21.34
CA SER A 56 -62.61 11.04 -20.87
C SER A 56 -62.42 12.35 -20.12
N GLY A 57 -63.08 13.41 -20.61
CA GLY A 57 -62.84 14.78 -20.16
C GLY A 57 -61.38 15.18 -20.32
N ASP A 58 -60.80 15.72 -19.25
CA ASP A 58 -59.41 16.18 -19.19
C ASP A 58 -58.41 15.05 -18.92
N PHE A 59 -58.86 13.80 -18.75
CA PHE A 59 -58.02 12.68 -18.32
C PHE A 59 -57.79 11.67 -19.44
N LYS A 60 -56.51 11.35 -19.69
CA LYS A 60 -56.09 10.19 -20.47
C LYS A 60 -55.68 9.07 -19.51
N TYR A 61 -56.11 7.85 -19.80
CA TYR A 61 -55.99 6.75 -18.87
C TYR A 61 -55.80 5.39 -19.53
N SER A 62 -55.24 4.46 -18.77
CA SER A 62 -55.13 3.04 -19.11
C SER A 62 -56.03 2.19 -18.19
N LEU A 63 -56.23 0.92 -18.53
CA LEU A 63 -56.96 -0.02 -17.68
C LEU A 63 -55.96 -0.96 -16.99
N THR A 64 -56.07 -1.07 -15.67
CA THR A 64 -55.35 -2.06 -14.88
C THR A 64 -55.81 -3.48 -15.24
N SER A 65 -55.06 -4.48 -14.80
CA SER A 65 -55.42 -5.90 -15.01
C SER A 65 -56.79 -6.29 -14.40
N GLU A 66 -57.26 -5.54 -13.40
CA GLU A 66 -58.58 -5.72 -12.76
C GLU A 66 -59.69 -4.90 -13.43
N GLY A 67 -59.35 -4.11 -14.45
CA GLY A 67 -60.29 -3.28 -15.21
C GLY A 67 -60.65 -1.94 -14.55
N ASN A 68 -59.93 -1.56 -13.49
CA ASN A 68 -59.93 -0.21 -12.90
C ASN A 68 -59.06 0.75 -13.73
N ILE A 69 -59.11 2.04 -13.42
CA ILE A 69 -58.46 3.11 -14.18
C ILE A 69 -57.15 3.55 -13.53
N CYS A 70 -56.08 3.63 -14.33
CA CYS A 70 -54.85 4.35 -14.03
C CYS A 70 -54.82 5.64 -14.85
N ILE A 71 -54.71 6.81 -14.22
CA ILE A 71 -54.56 8.09 -14.92
C ILE A 71 -53.12 8.21 -15.41
N GLU A 72 -52.95 8.45 -16.70
CA GLU A 72 -51.64 8.49 -17.37
C GLU A 72 -51.24 9.91 -17.80
N ASP A 73 -52.22 10.80 -17.98
CA ASP A 73 -52.02 12.19 -18.39
C ASP A 73 -53.27 13.03 -18.03
N CYS A 74 -53.08 14.31 -17.75
CA CYS A 74 -54.16 15.25 -17.45
C CYS A 74 -53.91 16.61 -18.11
N THR A 75 -54.87 17.05 -18.93
CA THR A 75 -54.81 18.32 -19.66
C THR A 75 -55.65 19.43 -19.03
N SER A 76 -56.04 19.27 -17.76
CA SER A 76 -56.93 20.23 -17.11
C SER A 76 -56.25 21.59 -16.97
N THR A 77 -57.03 22.65 -17.18
CA THR A 77 -56.56 24.04 -17.03
C THR A 77 -56.88 24.63 -15.65
N ALA A 78 -57.54 23.84 -14.79
CA ALA A 78 -57.95 24.29 -13.46
C ALA A 78 -56.75 24.47 -12.53
N GLU A 79 -56.74 25.53 -11.72
CA GLU A 79 -55.71 25.72 -10.70
C GLU A 79 -55.86 24.76 -9.51
N SER A 80 -57.09 24.30 -9.23
CA SER A 80 -57.38 23.32 -8.19
C SER A 80 -57.91 22.05 -8.84
N LEU A 81 -57.04 21.08 -9.06
CA LEU A 81 -57.38 19.80 -9.68
C LEU A 81 -57.98 18.85 -8.64
N VAL A 82 -59.09 18.21 -8.99
CA VAL A 82 -59.66 17.11 -8.20
C VAL A 82 -59.62 15.86 -9.07
N ILE A 83 -58.86 14.86 -8.63
CA ILE A 83 -58.86 13.55 -9.28
C ILE A 83 -60.20 12.86 -8.97
N PRO A 84 -60.94 12.36 -9.97
CA PRO A 84 -62.26 11.77 -9.73
C PRO A 84 -62.17 10.35 -9.14
N ASP A 85 -63.11 9.97 -8.25
CA ASP A 85 -63.20 8.57 -7.75
C ASP A 85 -63.53 7.56 -8.85
N THR A 86 -64.29 8.01 -9.85
CA THR A 86 -64.73 7.19 -10.98
C THR A 86 -64.69 7.98 -12.28
N LEU A 87 -64.31 7.33 -13.37
CA LEU A 87 -64.33 7.87 -14.72
C LEU A 87 -64.99 6.85 -15.65
N GLU A 88 -65.95 7.26 -16.46
CA GLU A 88 -66.74 6.36 -17.33
C GLU A 88 -67.35 5.14 -16.60
N GLY A 89 -67.78 5.34 -15.34
CA GLY A 89 -68.39 4.28 -14.51
C GLY A 89 -67.41 3.24 -13.96
N LYS A 90 -66.11 3.43 -14.15
CA LYS A 90 -65.04 2.60 -13.57
C LYS A 90 -64.32 3.34 -12.44
N LYS A 91 -63.84 2.60 -11.44
CA LYS A 91 -63.08 3.17 -10.32
C LYS A 91 -61.71 3.65 -10.81
N VAL A 92 -61.28 4.83 -10.40
CA VAL A 92 -59.92 5.34 -10.58
C VAL A 92 -59.09 4.91 -9.38
N THR A 93 -58.08 4.07 -9.59
CA THR A 93 -57.30 3.46 -8.50
C THR A 93 -55.83 3.83 -8.54
N GLU A 94 -55.31 4.31 -9.68
CA GLU A 94 -53.87 4.53 -9.83
C GLU A 94 -53.56 5.88 -10.49
N LEU A 95 -52.45 6.50 -10.08
CA LEU A 95 -51.83 7.64 -10.77
C LEU A 95 -50.49 7.20 -11.36
N GLY A 96 -50.39 7.15 -12.68
CA GLY A 96 -49.16 6.88 -13.42
C GLY A 96 -48.17 8.04 -13.33
N LYS A 97 -46.93 7.83 -13.79
CA LYS A 97 -45.83 8.80 -13.68
C LYS A 97 -46.15 10.19 -14.27
N ASN A 98 -46.99 10.24 -15.29
CA ASN A 98 -47.37 11.47 -15.99
C ASN A 98 -48.81 11.91 -15.69
N ALA A 99 -49.42 11.40 -14.61
CA ALA A 99 -50.84 11.62 -14.33
C ALA A 99 -51.27 13.10 -14.25
N LEU A 100 -50.33 14.02 -14.01
CA LEU A 100 -50.56 15.46 -13.89
C LEU A 100 -50.08 16.26 -15.11
N GLY A 101 -50.05 15.63 -16.29
CA GLY A 101 -49.65 16.30 -17.54
C GLY A 101 -48.35 15.72 -18.09
N LYS A 102 -48.05 15.95 -19.36
CA LYS A 102 -46.69 15.72 -19.91
C LYS A 102 -45.81 16.98 -19.86
N ASP A 103 -46.44 18.14 -19.94
CA ASP A 103 -45.81 19.45 -19.74
C ASP A 103 -45.95 19.85 -18.26
N HIS A 104 -45.35 19.02 -17.41
CA HIS A 104 -45.53 19.14 -15.96
C HIS A 104 -45.03 20.51 -15.45
N GLU A 105 -43.92 21.01 -16.00
CA GLU A 105 -43.32 22.28 -15.60
C GLU A 105 -44.29 23.46 -15.71
N ASN A 106 -45.16 23.47 -16.73
CA ASN A 106 -46.07 24.58 -16.98
C ASN A 106 -47.50 24.34 -16.49
N ASN A 107 -47.77 23.21 -15.84
CA ASN A 107 -49.12 22.90 -15.39
C ASN A 107 -49.68 23.99 -14.46
N PRO A 108 -51.01 24.20 -14.44
CA PRO A 108 -51.63 25.29 -13.69
C PRO A 108 -51.87 24.94 -12.22
N TYR A 109 -51.57 23.71 -11.78
CA TYR A 109 -52.07 23.18 -10.51
C TYR A 109 -51.39 23.86 -9.32
N THR A 110 -52.17 24.61 -8.55
CA THR A 110 -51.79 25.14 -7.24
C THR A 110 -52.24 24.21 -6.10
N SER A 111 -53.28 23.40 -6.33
CA SER A 111 -53.74 22.36 -5.42
C SER A 111 -54.18 21.11 -6.20
N VAL A 112 -53.87 19.94 -5.68
CA VAL A 112 -54.36 18.64 -6.19
C VAL A 112 -55.06 17.89 -5.07
N THR A 113 -56.27 17.39 -5.33
CA THR A 113 -57.03 16.55 -4.38
C THR A 113 -57.05 15.10 -4.84
N ILE A 114 -56.53 14.22 -3.99
CA ILE A 114 -56.49 12.77 -4.15
C ILE A 114 -57.76 12.16 -3.52
N PRO A 115 -58.61 11.46 -4.29
CA PRO A 115 -59.89 10.93 -3.79
C PRO A 115 -59.68 9.65 -2.97
N ALA A 116 -60.77 9.15 -2.37
CA ALA A 116 -60.72 7.95 -1.54
C ALA A 116 -60.40 6.67 -2.34
N SER A 117 -60.64 6.68 -3.65
CA SER A 117 -60.46 5.54 -4.53
C SER A 117 -59.01 5.21 -4.89
N ILE A 118 -58.07 6.14 -4.74
CA ILE A 118 -56.66 5.94 -5.13
C ILE A 118 -55.97 4.97 -4.18
N GLU A 119 -55.43 3.90 -4.76
CA GLU A 119 -54.72 2.81 -4.11
C GLU A 119 -53.21 2.87 -4.43
N TYR A 120 -52.82 3.43 -5.58
CA TYR A 120 -51.42 3.54 -5.99
C TYR A 120 -51.10 4.91 -6.59
N ILE A 121 -49.96 5.47 -6.19
CA ILE A 121 -49.34 6.64 -6.80
C ILE A 121 -47.96 6.18 -7.29
N SER A 122 -47.64 6.48 -8.54
CA SER A 122 -46.36 6.10 -9.15
C SER A 122 -45.17 6.50 -8.29
N ALA A 123 -44.24 5.56 -8.10
CA ALA A 123 -42.99 5.80 -7.38
C ALA A 123 -42.10 6.87 -8.06
N ASP A 124 -42.31 7.14 -9.36
CA ASP A 124 -41.63 8.21 -10.11
C ASP A 124 -42.15 9.62 -9.76
N ASN A 125 -43.04 9.73 -8.77
CA ASN A 125 -43.60 10.97 -8.25
C ASN A 125 -44.25 11.85 -9.33
N PRO A 126 -45.55 11.68 -9.63
CA PRO A 126 -46.24 12.46 -10.66
C PRO A 126 -46.36 13.96 -10.31
N PHE A 127 -45.90 14.40 -9.13
CA PHE A 127 -45.93 15.79 -8.69
C PHE A 127 -44.61 16.54 -8.89
N MET A 128 -43.50 15.84 -9.20
CA MET A 128 -42.12 16.38 -9.21
C MET A 128 -42.00 17.75 -9.88
N TYR A 129 -42.61 17.91 -11.06
CA TYR A 129 -42.49 19.12 -11.87
C TYR A 129 -43.72 20.03 -11.81
N CYS A 130 -44.64 19.83 -10.86
CA CYS A 130 -45.78 20.73 -10.67
C CYS A 130 -45.30 22.06 -10.05
N THR A 131 -44.69 22.94 -10.85
CA THR A 131 -43.96 24.15 -10.40
C THR A 131 -44.80 25.15 -9.63
N LYS A 132 -46.13 25.09 -9.73
CA LYS A 132 -47.07 26.00 -9.06
C LYS A 132 -47.74 25.37 -7.83
N LEU A 133 -47.51 24.08 -7.56
CA LEU A 133 -48.21 23.32 -6.53
C LEU A 133 -47.85 23.82 -5.14
N LYS A 134 -48.87 24.18 -4.36
CA LYS A 134 -48.74 24.68 -2.98
C LYS A 134 -49.19 23.66 -1.95
N GLU A 135 -50.15 22.81 -2.31
CA GLU A 135 -50.73 21.81 -1.41
C GLU A 135 -51.28 20.60 -2.15
N ILE A 136 -51.14 19.43 -1.55
CA ILE A 136 -51.83 18.20 -1.94
C ILE A 136 -52.84 17.88 -0.85
N LYS A 137 -54.09 17.62 -1.21
CA LYS A 137 -55.16 17.21 -0.30
C LYS A 137 -55.46 15.74 -0.53
N VAL A 138 -55.79 15.01 0.52
CA VAL A 138 -56.20 13.61 0.43
C VAL A 138 -57.54 13.45 1.12
N ASP A 139 -58.49 12.79 0.45
CA ASP A 139 -59.79 12.47 1.04
C ASP A 139 -59.60 11.63 2.31
N SER A 140 -60.36 11.97 3.37
CA SER A 140 -60.27 11.29 4.67
C SER A 140 -60.53 9.78 4.61
N GLY A 141 -61.30 9.32 3.62
CA GLY A 141 -61.62 7.92 3.36
C GLY A 141 -60.54 7.16 2.59
N ASN A 142 -59.50 7.82 2.07
CA ASN A 142 -58.40 7.13 1.43
C ASN A 142 -57.64 6.25 2.45
N THR A 143 -57.41 4.97 2.10
CA THR A 143 -56.78 3.99 2.99
C THR A 143 -55.26 3.91 2.86
N GLU A 144 -54.70 4.42 1.77
CA GLU A 144 -53.29 4.24 1.41
C GLU A 144 -52.46 5.51 1.61
N TYR A 145 -53.09 6.68 1.54
CA TYR A 145 -52.42 7.99 1.62
C TYR A 145 -53.07 8.91 2.65
N THR A 146 -52.29 9.90 3.09
CA THR A 146 -52.77 11.00 3.89
C THR A 146 -52.02 12.28 3.53
N SER A 147 -52.64 13.43 3.81
CA SER A 147 -51.97 14.71 3.70
C SER A 147 -52.05 15.44 5.03
N GLU A 148 -50.94 16.05 5.42
CA GLU A 148 -50.84 16.92 6.57
C GLU A 148 -50.16 18.22 6.15
N ASP A 149 -50.81 19.35 6.43
CA ASP A 149 -50.35 20.68 6.03
C ASP A 149 -50.01 20.78 4.52
N GLY A 150 -50.75 20.06 3.68
CA GLY A 150 -50.57 20.05 2.23
C GLY A 150 -49.41 19.18 1.74
N VAL A 151 -48.71 18.46 2.62
CA VAL A 151 -47.63 17.51 2.28
C VAL A 151 -48.20 16.09 2.21
N LEU A 152 -47.83 15.35 1.17
CA LEU A 152 -48.35 14.01 0.89
C LEU A 152 -47.49 12.92 1.53
N TYR A 153 -48.15 11.99 2.22
CA TYR A 153 -47.55 10.82 2.86
C TYR A 153 -48.31 9.54 2.53
N THR A 154 -47.68 8.38 2.77
CA THR A 154 -48.41 7.13 2.99
C THR A 154 -49.31 7.24 4.22
N LYS A 155 -50.36 6.42 4.31
CA LYS A 155 -51.35 6.50 5.40
C LYS A 155 -50.74 6.34 6.78
N ASP A 156 -49.73 5.48 6.89
CA ASP A 156 -48.96 5.22 8.11
C ASP A 156 -47.89 6.29 8.40
N LYS A 157 -47.74 7.28 7.51
CA LYS A 157 -46.72 8.34 7.52
C LYS A 157 -45.27 7.84 7.49
N LYS A 158 -45.02 6.58 7.13
CA LYS A 158 -43.66 6.05 6.99
C LYS A 158 -42.91 6.63 5.80
N THR A 159 -43.61 7.00 4.75
CA THR A 159 -43.02 7.63 3.57
C THR A 159 -43.59 9.01 3.34
N LEU A 160 -42.72 10.02 3.25
CA LEU A 160 -43.05 11.33 2.69
C LEU A 160 -42.89 11.23 1.16
N ILE A 161 -44.00 11.38 0.45
CA ILE A 161 -44.06 11.16 -0.99
C ILE A 161 -43.76 12.46 -1.74
N CYS A 162 -44.40 13.57 -1.35
CA CYS A 162 -44.20 14.86 -1.98
C CYS A 162 -44.44 16.02 -1.03
N TYR A 163 -43.43 16.88 -0.92
CA TYR A 163 -43.49 18.26 -0.46
C TYR A 163 -43.68 19.16 -1.70
N PRO A 164 -44.76 19.95 -1.79
CA PRO A 164 -45.03 20.76 -2.97
C PRO A 164 -43.99 21.87 -3.20
N TRP A 165 -43.55 22.04 -4.46
CA TRP A 165 -42.53 23.02 -4.88
C TRP A 165 -42.81 24.44 -4.36
N CYS A 166 -44.05 24.92 -4.52
CA CYS A 166 -44.47 26.27 -4.12
C CYS A 166 -45.19 26.31 -2.76
N LYS A 167 -45.09 25.27 -1.94
CA LYS A 167 -45.57 25.36 -0.54
C LYS A 167 -44.84 26.49 0.19
N GLU A 168 -45.60 27.34 0.85
CA GLU A 168 -45.08 28.51 1.58
C GLU A 168 -44.35 28.07 2.86
N GLY A 169 -43.26 28.77 3.19
CA GLY A 169 -42.45 28.54 4.36
C GLY A 169 -40.96 28.37 4.01
N ASP A 170 -40.09 28.82 4.93
CA ASP A 170 -38.64 28.79 4.73
C ASP A 170 -37.97 27.58 5.42
N SER A 171 -38.72 26.87 6.26
CA SER A 171 -38.23 25.73 7.04
C SER A 171 -39.29 24.63 7.17
N PHE A 172 -38.84 23.38 7.22
CA PHE A 172 -39.73 22.24 7.45
C PHE A 172 -39.08 21.21 8.39
N THR A 173 -39.87 20.66 9.30
CA THR A 173 -39.48 19.55 10.17
C THR A 173 -40.21 18.30 9.70
N ILE A 174 -39.44 17.33 9.23
CA ILE A 174 -39.98 16.05 8.79
C ILE A 174 -40.43 15.28 10.06
N PRO A 175 -41.65 14.73 10.11
CA PRO A 175 -42.15 14.01 11.28
C PRO A 175 -41.31 12.79 11.67
N GLU A 176 -41.19 12.49 12.97
CA GLU A 176 -40.43 11.33 13.51
C GLU A 176 -41.04 9.97 13.15
N GLU A 177 -42.23 9.92 12.56
CA GLU A 177 -42.77 8.68 12.02
C GLU A 177 -42.13 8.29 10.69
N VAL A 178 -41.57 9.27 9.95
CA VAL A 178 -41.02 9.08 8.60
C VAL A 178 -39.72 8.31 8.65
N THR A 179 -39.67 7.22 7.90
CA THR A 179 -38.47 6.37 7.72
C THR A 179 -37.93 6.46 6.30
N THR A 180 -38.73 6.95 5.36
CA THR A 180 -38.39 7.01 3.93
C THR A 180 -38.80 8.33 3.29
N LEU A 181 -37.90 8.93 2.52
CA LEU A 181 -38.22 10.03 1.61
C LEU A 181 -38.30 9.50 0.18
N GLY A 182 -39.42 9.74 -0.48
CA GLY A 182 -39.66 9.27 -1.84
C GLY A 182 -38.76 9.93 -2.90
N PHE A 183 -38.77 9.36 -4.10
CA PHE A 183 -38.16 9.94 -5.29
C PHE A 183 -38.64 11.39 -5.48
N ALA A 184 -37.71 12.32 -5.67
CA ALA A 184 -38.01 13.74 -5.88
C ALA A 184 -38.96 14.36 -4.82
N SER A 185 -38.98 13.84 -3.60
CA SER A 185 -39.97 14.22 -2.58
C SER A 185 -39.91 15.68 -2.13
N PHE A 186 -38.75 16.34 -2.20
CA PHE A 186 -38.54 17.77 -1.94
C PHE A 186 -37.97 18.51 -3.15
N TYR A 187 -38.07 17.93 -4.35
CA TYR A 187 -37.43 18.48 -5.55
C TYR A 187 -37.83 19.94 -5.77
N SER A 188 -36.81 20.80 -5.93
CA SER A 188 -36.92 22.25 -6.09
C SER A 188 -37.67 23.02 -4.98
N ALA A 189 -37.92 22.40 -3.82
CA ALA A 189 -38.58 23.06 -2.70
C ALA A 189 -37.80 24.30 -2.25
N LYS A 190 -38.53 25.36 -1.87
CA LYS A 190 -37.96 26.68 -1.53
C LYS A 190 -37.48 26.79 -0.08
N LEU A 191 -37.19 25.65 0.54
CA LEU A 191 -36.78 25.58 1.95
C LEU A 191 -35.31 25.96 2.09
N THR A 192 -35.03 26.78 3.10
CA THR A 192 -33.66 27.11 3.51
C THR A 192 -33.12 26.18 4.58
N THR A 193 -34.02 25.59 5.38
CA THR A 193 -33.72 24.72 6.51
C THR A 193 -34.61 23.48 6.51
N LEU A 194 -34.01 22.31 6.67
CA LEU A 194 -34.70 21.03 6.82
C LEU A 194 -34.23 20.36 8.12
N ASN A 195 -35.18 19.96 8.97
CA ASN A 195 -34.89 19.13 10.14
C ASN A 195 -35.26 17.69 9.84
N PHE A 196 -34.27 16.81 9.85
CA PHE A 196 -34.41 15.38 9.58
C PHE A 196 -34.80 14.62 10.85
N PRO A 197 -35.66 13.59 10.76
CA PRO A 197 -36.04 12.79 11.92
C PRO A 197 -34.97 11.75 12.20
N THR A 198 -34.87 11.34 13.46
CA THR A 198 -33.90 10.31 13.87
C THR A 198 -34.21 8.92 13.28
N THR A 199 -35.47 8.71 12.89
CA THR A 199 -35.98 7.47 12.27
C THR A 199 -35.70 7.36 10.78
N LEU A 200 -35.09 8.36 10.15
CA LEU A 200 -34.86 8.33 8.71
C LEU A 200 -33.82 7.27 8.34
N GLU A 201 -34.22 6.33 7.47
CA GLU A 201 -33.40 5.20 7.04
C GLU A 201 -33.08 5.26 5.54
N MET A 202 -33.96 5.87 4.73
CA MET A 202 -33.86 5.84 3.27
C MET A 202 -34.21 7.19 2.63
N ILE A 203 -33.36 7.63 1.71
CA ILE A 203 -33.60 8.75 0.81
C ILE A 203 -33.79 8.20 -0.61
N GLY A 204 -34.74 8.73 -1.36
CA GLY A 204 -34.96 8.42 -2.78
C GLY A 204 -34.08 9.28 -3.71
N ALA A 205 -33.83 8.80 -4.93
CA ALA A 205 -33.09 9.57 -5.93
C ALA A 205 -33.78 10.92 -6.18
N PHE A 206 -32.99 11.96 -6.47
CA PHE A 206 -33.46 13.34 -6.65
C PHE A 206 -34.25 13.95 -5.50
N ALA A 207 -34.30 13.33 -4.31
CA ALA A 207 -35.19 13.76 -3.22
C ALA A 207 -35.06 15.25 -2.90
N PHE A 208 -33.87 15.83 -2.95
CA PHE A 208 -33.57 17.24 -2.71
C PHE A 208 -32.95 17.94 -3.94
N GLY A 209 -33.09 17.36 -5.13
CA GLY A 209 -32.56 17.94 -6.36
C GLY A 209 -33.11 19.36 -6.58
N ASP A 210 -32.27 20.26 -7.08
CA ASP A 210 -32.61 21.65 -7.41
C ASP A 210 -33.10 22.50 -6.23
N MET A 211 -32.81 22.10 -4.98
CA MET A 211 -33.07 22.92 -3.79
C MET A 211 -32.05 24.06 -3.65
N ILE A 212 -32.08 25.01 -4.58
CA ILE A 212 -31.13 26.14 -4.69
C ILE A 212 -31.19 27.14 -3.52
N TYR A 213 -32.04 26.94 -2.52
CA TYR A 213 -32.13 27.79 -1.32
C TYR A 213 -31.63 27.08 -0.04
N LEU A 214 -31.36 25.77 -0.12
CA LEU A 214 -30.96 24.94 1.02
C LEU A 214 -29.50 25.20 1.39
N LYS A 215 -29.27 25.70 2.60
CA LYS A 215 -27.93 26.15 3.04
C LYS A 215 -27.09 25.08 3.73
N SER A 216 -27.74 24.21 4.49
CA SER A 216 -27.04 23.20 5.29
C SER A 216 -27.91 21.98 5.52
N VAL A 217 -27.26 20.81 5.57
CA VAL A 217 -27.90 19.52 5.83
C VAL A 217 -27.18 18.80 6.97
N ASP A 218 -27.92 18.39 8.00
CA ASP A 218 -27.39 17.57 9.09
C ASP A 218 -28.11 16.22 9.12
N LEU A 219 -27.41 15.17 8.65
CA LEU A 219 -27.87 13.79 8.66
C LEU A 219 -27.25 12.97 9.80
N SER A 220 -26.45 13.58 10.68
CA SER A 220 -25.65 12.87 11.70
C SER A 220 -26.47 11.99 12.65
N LYS A 221 -27.74 12.33 12.86
CA LYS A 221 -28.66 11.62 13.77
C LYS A 221 -29.58 10.62 13.08
N THR A 222 -29.42 10.44 11.77
CA THR A 222 -30.22 9.51 10.98
C THR A 222 -29.58 8.12 10.97
N ALA A 223 -30.31 7.12 10.47
CA ALA A 223 -29.81 5.75 10.26
C ALA A 223 -29.52 5.48 8.77
N ILE A 224 -29.29 6.52 7.98
CA ILE A 224 -29.10 6.40 6.53
C ILE A 224 -27.79 5.65 6.23
N LYS A 225 -27.89 4.68 5.32
CA LYS A 225 -26.75 3.90 4.81
C LYS A 225 -26.29 4.35 3.43
N ALA A 226 -27.13 5.02 2.66
CA ALA A 226 -26.77 5.45 1.32
C ALA A 226 -27.42 6.79 0.96
N ILE A 227 -26.64 7.66 0.33
CA ILE A 227 -27.17 8.80 -0.42
C ILE A 227 -27.33 8.35 -1.88
N PRO A 228 -28.55 8.31 -2.45
CA PRO A 228 -28.76 7.80 -3.80
C PRO A 228 -28.32 8.80 -4.87
N ASN A 229 -28.41 8.37 -6.14
CA ASN A 229 -28.05 9.20 -7.29
C ASN A 229 -28.83 10.52 -7.29
N TYR A 230 -28.11 11.61 -7.56
CA TYR A 230 -28.65 12.96 -7.68
C TYR A 230 -29.46 13.47 -6.47
N ALA A 231 -29.31 12.85 -5.29
CA ALA A 231 -30.13 13.17 -4.12
C ALA A 231 -30.14 14.66 -3.76
N PHE A 232 -29.00 15.34 -3.89
CA PHE A 232 -28.80 16.77 -3.61
C PHE A 232 -28.23 17.50 -4.82
N SER A 233 -28.45 17.02 -6.05
CA SER A 233 -27.93 17.67 -7.25
C SER A 233 -28.44 19.11 -7.37
N ASN A 234 -27.58 20.04 -7.80
CA ASN A 234 -27.87 21.46 -7.95
C ASN A 234 -28.41 22.15 -6.66
N CYS A 235 -27.98 21.70 -5.48
CA CYS A 235 -28.14 22.46 -4.25
C CYS A 235 -27.06 23.55 -4.14
N SER A 236 -27.06 24.50 -5.08
CA SER A 236 -25.96 25.46 -5.31
C SER A 236 -25.73 26.48 -4.17
N THR A 237 -26.60 26.55 -3.17
CA THR A 237 -26.39 27.38 -1.96
C THR A 237 -25.99 26.56 -0.73
N MET A 238 -25.83 25.24 -0.86
CA MET A 238 -25.41 24.38 0.24
C MET A 238 -23.93 24.61 0.57
N GLU A 239 -23.65 25.11 1.77
CA GLU A 239 -22.28 25.36 2.25
C GLU A 239 -21.73 24.17 3.04
N ASN A 240 -22.60 23.43 3.74
CA ASN A 240 -22.19 22.37 4.66
C ASN A 240 -23.15 21.18 4.62
N ILE A 241 -22.59 19.98 4.67
CA ILE A 241 -23.32 18.74 4.92
C ILE A 241 -22.59 17.93 6.00
N ILE A 242 -23.36 17.40 6.95
CA ILE A 242 -22.87 16.47 7.98
C ILE A 242 -23.47 15.11 7.70
N PHE A 243 -22.62 14.13 7.38
CA PHE A 243 -23.02 12.75 7.12
C PHE A 243 -23.22 11.95 8.42
N PRO A 244 -24.06 10.89 8.42
CA PRO A 244 -24.12 9.95 9.54
C PRO A 244 -22.93 8.99 9.53
N ASP A 245 -22.50 8.57 10.72
CA ASP A 245 -21.45 7.54 10.91
C ASP A 245 -21.84 6.16 10.35
N THR A 246 -23.10 5.99 9.90
CA THR A 246 -23.62 4.76 9.28
C THR A 246 -23.56 4.76 7.76
N LEU A 247 -23.10 5.85 7.13
CA LEU A 247 -23.13 6.00 5.68
C LEU A 247 -22.11 5.08 5.00
N GLU A 248 -22.59 4.19 4.14
CA GLU A 248 -21.79 3.19 3.43
C GLU A 248 -21.60 3.55 1.94
N ALA A 249 -22.50 4.33 1.33
CA ALA A 249 -22.41 4.67 -0.09
C ALA A 249 -22.90 6.08 -0.44
N ILE A 250 -22.21 6.73 -1.38
CA ILE A 250 -22.65 7.98 -2.03
C ILE A 250 -22.87 7.68 -3.51
N GLY A 251 -24.08 7.95 -4.01
CA GLY A 251 -24.49 7.68 -5.39
C GLY A 251 -23.92 8.66 -6.40
N GLY A 252 -24.09 8.33 -7.68
CA GLY A 252 -23.60 9.16 -8.78
C GLY A 252 -24.32 10.50 -8.88
N GLY A 253 -23.58 11.58 -9.10
CA GLY A 253 -24.11 12.94 -9.17
C GLY A 253 -24.78 13.44 -7.89
N ALA A 254 -24.64 12.72 -6.76
CA ALA A 254 -25.40 12.99 -5.53
C ALA A 254 -25.29 14.45 -5.03
N PHE A 255 -24.12 15.07 -5.19
CA PHE A 255 -23.81 16.45 -4.82
C PHE A 255 -23.32 17.28 -6.01
N SER A 256 -23.63 16.85 -7.24
CA SER A 256 -23.26 17.59 -8.45
C SER A 256 -23.79 19.03 -8.41
N SER A 257 -22.97 20.00 -8.79
CA SER A 257 -23.29 21.44 -8.78
C SER A 257 -23.63 22.03 -7.40
N CYS A 258 -23.17 21.40 -6.30
CA CYS A 258 -23.19 22.00 -4.96
C CYS A 258 -21.98 22.94 -4.78
N SER A 259 -21.96 24.04 -5.53
CA SER A 259 -20.78 24.88 -5.76
C SER A 259 -20.21 25.62 -4.55
N LEU A 260 -20.94 25.69 -3.43
CA LEU A 260 -20.47 26.32 -2.18
C LEU A 260 -19.89 25.33 -1.16
N ILE A 261 -19.97 24.02 -1.41
CA ILE A 261 -19.31 23.02 -0.56
C ILE A 261 -17.80 23.11 -0.79
N LYS A 262 -17.04 23.57 0.22
CA LYS A 262 -15.58 23.73 0.17
C LYS A 262 -14.80 22.72 1.00
N ASP A 263 -15.45 22.12 1.99
CA ASP A 263 -14.87 21.10 2.84
C ASP A 263 -15.98 20.17 3.31
N ILE A 264 -15.69 18.87 3.37
CA ILE A 264 -16.59 17.85 3.90
C ILE A 264 -15.77 16.79 4.63
N THR A 265 -16.36 16.21 5.67
CA THR A 265 -15.79 15.04 6.35
C THR A 265 -16.56 13.80 5.91
N LEU A 266 -15.88 12.90 5.20
CA LEU A 266 -16.43 11.59 4.83
C LEU A 266 -16.32 10.63 6.03
N PRO A 267 -17.36 9.83 6.35
CA PRO A 267 -17.33 8.92 7.50
C PRO A 267 -16.49 7.66 7.21
N GLU A 268 -15.86 7.10 8.25
CA GLU A 268 -15.02 5.88 8.17
C GLU A 268 -15.81 4.60 7.84
N SER A 269 -17.15 4.66 7.77
CA SER A 269 -18.01 3.58 7.29
C SER A 269 -18.15 3.55 5.76
N LEU A 270 -17.73 4.61 5.06
CA LEU A 270 -17.99 4.78 3.63
C LEU A 270 -17.20 3.78 2.79
N LEU A 271 -17.89 3.07 1.90
CA LEU A 271 -17.31 2.02 1.06
C LEU A 271 -17.22 2.42 -0.41
N SER A 272 -18.18 3.18 -0.92
CA SER A 272 -18.22 3.56 -2.34
C SER A 272 -18.70 4.99 -2.58
N ILE A 273 -18.13 5.59 -3.63
CA ILE A 273 -18.45 6.94 -4.09
C ILE A 273 -18.74 6.87 -5.59
N GLY A 274 -19.92 7.31 -6.01
CA GLY A 274 -20.40 7.17 -7.37
C GLY A 274 -19.82 8.18 -8.36
N GLN A 275 -19.97 7.86 -9.64
CA GLN A 275 -19.57 8.72 -10.76
C GLN A 275 -20.16 10.13 -10.63
N TYR A 276 -19.37 11.17 -10.89
CA TYR A 276 -19.79 12.56 -10.81
C TYR A 276 -20.30 13.05 -9.44
N ALA A 277 -20.11 12.28 -8.36
CA ALA A 277 -20.73 12.56 -7.05
C ALA A 277 -20.54 14.01 -6.58
N PHE A 278 -19.36 14.60 -6.78
CA PHE A 278 -18.99 15.95 -6.35
C PHE A 278 -18.46 16.82 -7.50
N VAL A 279 -18.94 16.61 -8.74
CA VAL A 279 -18.66 17.51 -9.88
C VAL A 279 -19.22 18.91 -9.59
N ASP A 280 -18.50 19.96 -10.00
CA ASP A 280 -18.92 21.35 -9.81
C ASP A 280 -19.17 21.72 -8.34
N THR A 281 -18.41 21.11 -7.44
CA THR A 281 -18.31 21.55 -6.05
C THR A 281 -17.16 22.53 -5.88
N GLY A 282 -17.10 23.18 -4.71
CA GLY A 282 -16.01 24.09 -4.34
C GLY A 282 -14.84 23.40 -3.64
N LEU A 283 -14.76 22.06 -3.66
CA LEU A 283 -13.68 21.28 -3.06
C LEU A 283 -12.38 21.48 -3.86
N ASP A 284 -11.28 21.77 -3.17
CA ASP A 284 -9.91 21.73 -3.71
C ASP A 284 -9.12 20.52 -3.19
N THR A 285 -9.54 20.00 -2.04
CA THR A 285 -8.89 18.91 -1.32
C THR A 285 -9.96 17.99 -0.73
N ILE A 286 -9.71 16.68 -0.72
CA ILE A 286 -10.57 15.74 0.00
C ILE A 286 -9.77 14.63 0.68
N VAL A 287 -10.09 14.36 1.94
CA VAL A 287 -9.57 13.19 2.67
C VAL A 287 -10.50 12.01 2.45
N ILE A 288 -9.99 10.98 1.80
CA ILE A 288 -10.73 9.73 1.54
C ILE A 288 -10.46 8.75 2.69
N PRO A 289 -11.50 8.21 3.37
CA PRO A 289 -11.34 7.18 4.40
C PRO A 289 -10.72 5.88 3.88
N ASP A 290 -10.03 5.12 4.75
CA ASP A 290 -9.37 3.86 4.36
C ASP A 290 -10.36 2.74 4.02
N SER A 291 -11.60 2.88 4.47
CA SER A 291 -12.72 1.97 4.18
C SER A 291 -13.18 2.01 2.72
N VAL A 292 -12.89 3.10 1.99
CA VAL A 292 -13.37 3.30 0.61
C VAL A 292 -12.67 2.32 -0.32
N GLN A 293 -13.48 1.55 -1.04
CA GLN A 293 -13.03 0.51 -1.96
C GLN A 293 -13.10 0.98 -3.42
N GLU A 294 -14.06 1.85 -3.74
CA GLU A 294 -14.35 2.29 -5.12
C GLU A 294 -14.71 3.77 -5.18
N ILE A 295 -14.13 4.47 -6.15
CA ILE A 295 -14.42 5.86 -6.50
C ILE A 295 -14.75 5.88 -8.00
N GLY A 296 -15.96 6.30 -8.34
CA GLY A 296 -16.44 6.37 -9.72
C GLY A 296 -15.77 7.49 -10.52
N TYR A 297 -15.86 7.38 -11.85
CA TYR A 297 -15.24 8.34 -12.76
C TYR A 297 -15.65 9.77 -12.46
N SER A 298 -14.67 10.67 -12.47
CA SER A 298 -14.89 12.11 -12.23
C SER A 298 -15.71 12.43 -10.97
N ALA A 299 -15.67 11.57 -9.94
CA ALA A 299 -16.36 11.82 -8.68
C ALA A 299 -15.87 13.10 -7.96
N PHE A 300 -14.58 13.42 -8.05
CA PHE A 300 -13.95 14.58 -7.41
C PHE A 300 -13.00 15.31 -8.36
N GLY A 301 -12.81 16.61 -8.15
CA GLY A 301 -11.81 17.38 -8.91
C GLY A 301 -12.21 17.65 -10.37
N TYR A 302 -13.51 17.75 -10.66
CA TYR A 302 -14.03 18.03 -11.99
C TYR A 302 -15.01 19.18 -11.98
N ARG A 303 -14.98 19.97 -13.05
CA ARG A 303 -15.91 21.08 -13.30
C ARG A 303 -16.44 21.07 -14.73
N SER A 304 -17.62 21.62 -14.91
CA SER A 304 -18.22 21.90 -16.21
C SER A 304 -17.40 22.96 -16.98
N SER A 305 -17.18 22.71 -18.27
CA SER A 305 -16.51 23.60 -19.20
C SER A 305 -17.50 24.52 -19.91
N GLU A 306 -17.01 25.65 -20.41
CA GLU A 306 -17.81 26.60 -21.19
C GLU A 306 -18.39 26.00 -22.49
N TYR A 307 -17.88 24.84 -22.93
CA TYR A 307 -18.25 24.19 -24.19
C TYR A 307 -19.11 22.93 -24.00
N GLY A 308 -19.59 22.65 -22.78
CA GLY A 308 -20.57 21.58 -22.54
C GLY A 308 -19.98 20.19 -22.23
N GLY A 309 -18.84 20.12 -21.55
CA GLY A 309 -18.26 18.86 -21.04
C GLY A 309 -17.66 19.06 -19.65
N ILE A 310 -17.13 18.02 -19.03
CA ILE A 310 -16.43 18.12 -17.74
C ILE A 310 -14.91 18.07 -17.94
N ILE A 311 -14.17 18.85 -17.16
CA ILE A 311 -12.71 18.93 -17.22
C ILE A 311 -12.11 18.77 -15.83
N PRO A 312 -10.95 18.10 -15.70
CA PRO A 312 -10.27 17.95 -14.41
C PRO A 312 -9.70 19.28 -13.92
N MET A 313 -9.60 19.40 -12.59
CA MET A 313 -8.96 20.50 -11.88
C MET A 313 -7.48 20.16 -11.64
N ASN A 314 -6.57 20.89 -12.29
CA ASN A 314 -5.13 20.61 -12.23
C ASN A 314 -4.51 20.73 -10.83
N ASP A 315 -5.16 21.44 -9.91
CA ASP A 315 -4.72 21.73 -8.55
C ASP A 315 -5.48 20.94 -7.47
N PHE A 316 -6.32 19.97 -7.87
CA PHE A 316 -7.07 19.18 -6.91
C PHE A 316 -6.16 18.18 -6.17
N THR A 317 -6.36 18.08 -4.86
CA THR A 317 -5.55 17.24 -3.96
C THR A 317 -6.38 16.12 -3.34
N LEU A 318 -5.93 14.88 -3.51
CA LEU A 318 -6.48 13.70 -2.88
C LEU A 318 -5.59 13.29 -1.71
N VAL A 319 -6.21 13.10 -0.54
CA VAL A 319 -5.51 12.66 0.66
C VAL A 319 -5.98 11.25 1.02
N GLY A 320 -5.06 10.31 1.17
CA GLY A 320 -5.41 8.93 1.52
C GLY A 320 -4.22 8.05 1.84
N LYS A 321 -4.42 6.74 1.75
CA LYS A 321 -3.38 5.72 1.94
C LYS A 321 -2.76 5.32 0.60
N ILE A 322 -1.43 5.16 0.55
CA ILE A 322 -0.71 4.63 -0.62
C ILE A 322 -1.29 3.26 -1.02
N GLY A 323 -1.55 3.07 -2.32
CA GLY A 323 -2.20 1.87 -2.85
C GLY A 323 -3.71 1.75 -2.57
N GLY A 324 -4.30 2.67 -1.80
CA GLY A 324 -5.73 2.75 -1.51
C GLY A 324 -6.55 3.33 -2.67
N ALA A 325 -7.86 3.52 -2.46
CA ALA A 325 -8.76 4.04 -3.48
C ALA A 325 -8.39 5.45 -3.95
N ALA A 326 -7.99 6.34 -3.04
CA ALA A 326 -7.53 7.70 -3.38
C ALA A 326 -6.28 7.70 -4.28
N TYR A 327 -5.28 6.88 -3.93
CA TYR A 327 -4.03 6.74 -4.69
C TYR A 327 -4.28 6.20 -6.10
N LYS A 328 -5.16 5.21 -6.23
CA LYS A 328 -5.54 4.69 -7.55
C LYS A 328 -6.30 5.74 -8.36
N TYR A 329 -7.22 6.44 -7.71
CA TYR A 329 -8.04 7.46 -8.35
C TYR A 329 -7.20 8.66 -8.82
N SER A 330 -6.16 9.09 -8.09
CA SER A 330 -5.37 10.28 -8.47
C SER A 330 -4.71 10.20 -9.85
N THR A 331 -4.45 9.00 -10.35
CA THR A 331 -3.80 8.74 -11.65
C THR A 331 -4.66 7.90 -12.60
N ASP A 332 -5.93 7.65 -12.25
CA ASP A 332 -6.85 6.82 -13.03
C ASP A 332 -7.13 7.41 -14.41
N SER A 333 -7.29 6.58 -15.44
CA SER A 333 -7.54 7.05 -16.81
C SER A 333 -8.32 6.03 -17.63
N ASP A 334 -9.15 6.55 -18.53
CA ASP A 334 -9.97 5.78 -19.46
C ASP A 334 -10.04 6.51 -20.81
N SER A 335 -9.47 5.88 -21.83
CA SER A 335 -9.39 6.43 -23.19
C SER A 335 -10.73 6.48 -23.91
N ASP A 336 -11.69 5.63 -23.53
CA ASP A 336 -13.00 5.61 -24.18
C ASP A 336 -13.84 6.84 -23.78
N TYR A 337 -13.50 7.48 -22.66
CA TYR A 337 -14.20 8.64 -22.09
C TYR A 337 -13.40 9.94 -22.08
N ASP A 338 -12.22 9.98 -22.71
CA ASP A 338 -11.28 11.12 -22.65
C ASP A 338 -11.00 11.58 -21.20
N TYR A 339 -10.92 10.59 -20.31
CA TYR A 339 -10.79 10.75 -18.87
C TYR A 339 -9.37 10.41 -18.46
N LYS A 340 -8.66 11.33 -17.82
CA LYS A 340 -7.33 11.11 -17.25
C LYS A 340 -7.11 11.99 -16.04
N ASN A 341 -7.03 11.37 -14.88
CA ASN A 341 -6.66 12.04 -13.64
C ASN A 341 -5.15 12.22 -13.58
N ASN A 342 -4.76 13.40 -13.10
CA ASN A 342 -3.39 13.74 -12.75
C ASN A 342 -3.42 14.67 -11.55
N PHE A 343 -4.11 14.21 -10.50
CA PHE A 343 -4.33 14.96 -9.28
C PHE A 343 -3.14 14.82 -8.35
N THR A 344 -2.92 15.84 -7.51
CA THR A 344 -1.91 15.74 -6.45
C THR A 344 -2.39 14.70 -5.44
N PHE A 345 -1.53 13.76 -5.06
CA PHE A 345 -1.81 12.80 -3.98
C PHE A 345 -0.91 13.10 -2.79
N LEU A 346 -1.51 13.15 -1.60
CA LEU A 346 -0.80 13.23 -0.33
C LEU A 346 -1.21 12.06 0.57
N THR A 347 -0.26 11.53 1.31
CA THR A 347 -0.56 10.72 2.48
C THR A 347 -1.24 11.58 3.56
N ARG A 348 -1.96 10.95 4.48
CA ARG A 348 -2.55 11.66 5.63
C ARG A 348 -1.48 12.34 6.50
N GLU A 349 -0.30 11.75 6.57
CA GLU A 349 0.83 12.29 7.32
C GLU A 349 1.35 13.57 6.65
N GLU A 350 1.67 13.54 5.35
CA GLU A 350 2.07 14.72 4.57
C GLU A 350 1.01 15.82 4.65
N TYR A 351 -0.27 15.49 4.45
CA TYR A 351 -1.36 16.47 4.56
C TYR A 351 -1.45 17.09 5.96
N THR A 352 -1.23 16.29 7.02
CA THR A 352 -1.22 16.79 8.40
C THR A 352 -0.04 17.72 8.64
N GLN A 353 1.14 17.37 8.11
CA GLN A 353 2.35 18.17 8.22
C GLN A 353 2.24 19.48 7.45
N GLU A 354 1.72 19.47 6.22
CA GLU A 354 1.47 20.67 5.43
C GLU A 354 0.48 21.59 6.13
N LYS A 355 -0.63 21.04 6.63
CA LYS A 355 -1.63 21.79 7.38
C LYS A 355 -1.05 22.37 8.68
N GLU A 356 -0.20 21.61 9.38
CA GLU A 356 0.52 22.12 10.54
C GLU A 356 1.42 23.29 10.14
N LEU A 357 2.28 23.12 9.12
CA LEU A 357 3.23 24.13 8.67
C LEU A 357 2.53 25.42 8.23
N LEU A 358 1.45 25.31 7.45
CA LEU A 358 0.64 26.44 7.00
C LEU A 358 -0.08 27.17 8.15
N SER A 359 -0.29 26.49 9.28
CA SER A 359 -0.88 27.08 10.48
C SER A 359 0.12 27.81 11.38
N LEU A 360 1.43 27.66 11.14
CA LEU A 360 2.47 28.27 11.97
C LEU A 360 2.68 29.75 11.60
N GLU A 361 2.67 30.62 12.62
CA GLU A 361 3.19 31.98 12.49
C GLU A 361 4.72 31.94 12.49
N THR A 362 5.33 32.18 11.33
CA THR A 362 6.79 32.11 11.16
C THR A 362 7.46 33.46 11.36
N VAL A 363 8.67 33.42 11.92
CA VAL A 363 9.54 34.57 12.18
C VAL A 363 10.87 34.35 11.45
N ASN A 364 11.36 35.39 10.79
CA ASN A 364 12.69 35.40 10.18
C ASN A 364 13.65 36.19 11.10
N SER A 365 14.75 35.57 11.50
CA SER A 365 15.80 36.21 12.31
C SER A 365 17.17 35.69 11.93
N GLY A 366 18.02 36.57 11.39
CA GLY A 366 19.33 36.19 10.85
C GLY A 366 19.19 35.15 9.74
N ASP A 367 19.92 34.05 9.85
CA ASP A 367 19.89 32.94 8.90
C ASP A 367 18.71 31.98 9.09
N TYR A 368 17.88 32.20 10.12
CA TYR A 368 16.84 31.26 10.54
C TYR A 368 15.44 31.76 10.22
N THR A 369 14.61 30.86 9.71
CA THR A 369 13.14 30.94 9.77
C THR A 369 12.66 29.92 10.79
N TYR A 370 11.80 30.33 11.71
CA TYR A 370 11.31 29.45 12.78
C TYR A 370 9.90 29.84 13.21
N ALA A 371 9.24 28.98 13.98
CA ALA A 371 7.97 29.29 14.64
C ALA A 371 8.07 28.96 16.13
N ILE A 372 7.30 29.69 16.96
CA ILE A 372 7.18 29.39 18.38
C ILE A 372 5.85 28.71 18.63
N LYS A 373 5.88 27.49 19.15
CA LYS A 373 4.68 26.70 19.50
C LYS A 373 4.89 26.09 20.88
N ASN A 374 3.93 26.27 21.78
CA ASN A 374 4.00 25.72 23.15
C ASN A 374 5.30 26.07 23.92
N ASN A 375 5.80 27.31 23.77
CA ASN A 375 7.06 27.80 24.36
C ASN A 375 8.33 27.05 23.91
N THR A 376 8.28 26.36 22.77
CA THR A 376 9.48 25.84 22.09
C THR A 376 9.60 26.43 20.69
N THR A 377 10.83 26.45 20.19
CA THR A 377 11.17 26.90 18.85
C THR A 377 11.23 25.70 17.91
N LEU A 378 10.47 25.81 16.82
CA LEU A 378 10.45 24.89 15.69
C LEU A 378 11.31 25.51 14.59
N LEU A 379 12.45 24.90 14.27
CA LEU A 379 13.35 25.43 13.26
C LEU A 379 12.87 25.01 11.87
N ILE A 380 12.44 25.98 11.05
CA ILE A 380 11.76 25.75 9.77
C ILE A 380 12.71 25.89 8.58
N SER A 381 13.66 26.82 8.64
CA SER A 381 14.67 26.98 7.59
C SER A 381 15.95 27.58 8.15
N CYS A 382 17.09 27.16 7.61
CA CYS A 382 18.40 27.71 7.87
C CYS A 382 19.08 28.00 6.52
N ARG A 383 19.37 29.27 6.24
CA ARG A 383 20.00 29.73 4.99
C ARG A 383 21.45 30.17 5.18
N ALA A 384 22.09 29.68 6.25
CA ALA A 384 23.45 30.06 6.60
C ALA A 384 24.42 29.75 5.44
N ALA A 385 25.30 30.71 5.15
CA ALA A 385 26.31 30.61 4.10
C ALA A 385 27.72 30.32 4.63
N ASP A 386 27.90 30.31 5.95
CA ASP A 386 29.16 29.99 6.60
C ASP A 386 29.52 28.51 6.42
N LYS A 387 30.81 28.21 6.28
CA LYS A 387 31.31 26.83 6.14
C LYS A 387 30.96 25.94 7.33
N THR A 388 30.97 26.49 8.54
CA THR A 388 30.57 25.79 9.77
C THR A 388 29.51 26.64 10.45
N ILE A 389 28.37 26.04 10.78
CA ILE A 389 27.29 26.70 11.51
C ILE A 389 27.04 25.98 12.84
N THR A 390 26.95 26.75 13.92
CA THR A 390 26.46 26.27 15.22
C THR A 390 25.05 26.78 15.43
N VAL A 391 24.08 25.87 15.40
CA VAL A 391 22.68 26.21 15.64
C VAL A 391 22.51 26.53 17.14
N PRO A 392 21.96 27.70 17.50
CA PRO A 392 21.83 28.09 18.90
C PRO A 392 20.84 27.18 19.64
N SER A 393 21.03 26.94 20.94
CA SER A 393 20.07 26.18 21.74
C SER A 393 18.73 26.90 21.96
N GLU A 394 18.72 28.22 21.81
CA GLU A 394 17.54 29.08 21.98
C GLU A 394 17.49 30.18 20.91
N ILE A 395 16.28 30.52 20.48
CA ILE A 395 15.99 31.73 19.68
C ILE A 395 14.85 32.47 20.38
N ASP A 396 15.01 33.78 20.55
CA ASP A 396 14.05 34.66 21.25
C ASP A 396 13.61 34.13 22.64
N GLY A 397 14.55 33.51 23.36
CA GLY A 397 14.34 32.96 24.71
C GLY A 397 13.56 31.65 24.76
N ASN A 398 13.33 31.00 23.61
CA ASN A 398 12.65 29.70 23.51
C ASN A 398 13.62 28.65 22.97
N THR A 399 13.60 27.44 23.55
CA THR A 399 14.50 26.34 23.22
C THR A 399 14.17 25.72 21.87
N ILE A 400 15.16 25.48 21.02
CA ILE A 400 14.99 24.76 19.76
C ILE A 400 14.85 23.26 20.05
N THR A 401 13.71 22.67 19.69
CA THR A 401 13.43 21.25 19.97
C THR A 401 13.21 20.40 18.72
N VAL A 402 12.77 21.00 17.61
CA VAL A 402 12.42 20.28 16.37
C VAL A 402 13.08 20.94 15.17
N VAL A 403 13.63 20.12 14.29
CA VAL A 403 14.07 20.51 12.94
C VAL A 403 13.02 20.04 11.94
N TYR A 404 12.39 20.98 11.22
CA TYR A 404 11.31 20.71 10.27
C TYR A 404 11.82 20.21 8.91
N PRO A 405 10.92 19.69 8.06
CA PRO A 405 11.25 19.27 6.70
C PRO A 405 11.89 20.39 5.87
N GLY A 406 12.91 20.02 5.10
CA GLY A 406 13.65 20.94 4.23
C GLY A 406 14.43 22.04 4.97
N CYS A 407 14.54 21.98 6.30
CA CYS A 407 15.11 23.05 7.10
C CYS A 407 16.51 23.46 6.62
N PHE A 408 17.38 22.49 6.34
CA PHE A 408 18.77 22.73 5.95
C PHE A 408 19.03 22.61 4.45
N THR A 409 18.04 22.26 3.62
CA THR A 409 18.19 22.21 2.16
C THR A 409 18.83 23.46 1.55
N PRO A 410 18.48 24.71 1.94
CA PRO A 410 19.13 25.89 1.37
C PRO A 410 20.49 26.24 2.02
N CYS A 411 20.90 25.54 3.08
CA CYS A 411 22.12 25.84 3.83
C CYS A 411 23.38 25.48 3.03
N GLN A 412 24.41 26.33 3.09
CA GLN A 412 25.67 26.13 2.37
C GLN A 412 26.81 25.68 3.30
N ALA A 413 26.47 25.23 4.51
CA ALA A 413 27.47 24.79 5.48
C ALA A 413 28.04 23.41 5.12
N GLU A 414 29.36 23.27 5.28
CA GLU A 414 30.08 21.99 5.21
C GLU A 414 29.94 21.19 6.52
N GLU A 415 29.74 21.87 7.64
CA GLU A 415 29.55 21.30 8.97
C GLU A 415 28.41 22.00 9.72
N ILE A 416 27.46 21.22 10.24
CA ILE A 416 26.32 21.71 11.02
C ILE A 416 26.41 21.12 12.43
N ILE A 417 26.46 21.98 13.44
CA ILE A 417 26.47 21.60 14.85
C ILE A 417 25.08 21.88 15.43
N LEU A 418 24.34 20.81 15.71
CA LEU A 418 23.03 20.88 16.37
C LEU A 418 23.20 20.93 17.90
N PRO A 419 22.38 21.72 18.63
CA PRO A 419 22.41 21.74 20.09
C PRO A 419 21.71 20.51 20.69
N ASP A 420 22.10 20.11 21.89
CA ASP A 420 21.49 19.00 22.65
C ASP A 420 20.01 19.26 23.06
N THR A 421 19.48 20.44 22.74
CA THR A 421 18.05 20.75 22.93
C THR A 421 17.17 20.16 21.83
N VAL A 422 17.74 19.85 20.65
CA VAL A 422 16.98 19.23 19.55
C VAL A 422 16.62 17.81 19.93
N THR A 423 15.35 17.47 19.94
CA THR A 423 14.83 16.14 20.30
C THR A 423 14.28 15.37 19.10
N GLU A 424 14.01 16.06 17.99
CA GLU A 424 13.37 15.51 16.80
C GLU A 424 13.93 16.11 15.52
N ILE A 425 14.27 15.25 14.56
CA ILE A 425 14.62 15.62 13.17
C ILE A 425 13.56 14.99 12.28
N ARG A 426 12.76 15.82 11.62
CA ARG A 426 11.67 15.39 10.75
C ARG A 426 12.17 14.94 9.37
N GLU A 427 11.25 14.36 8.62
CA GLU A 427 11.41 13.94 7.24
C GLU A 427 12.09 15.01 6.38
N SER A 428 13.02 14.59 5.52
CA SER A 428 13.72 15.48 4.58
C SER A 428 14.37 16.73 5.18
N ALA A 429 14.62 16.78 6.50
CA ALA A 429 15.14 17.97 7.19
C ALA A 429 16.47 18.49 6.62
N PHE A 430 17.30 17.59 6.08
CA PHE A 430 18.58 17.88 5.43
C PHE A 430 18.61 17.40 3.98
N LEU A 431 17.46 17.18 3.34
CA LEU A 431 17.39 16.74 1.94
C LEU A 431 18.24 17.65 1.05
N GLN A 432 19.06 17.05 0.18
CA GLN A 432 19.87 17.74 -0.82
C GLN A 432 20.78 18.85 -0.25
N CYS A 433 21.30 18.72 0.97
CA CYS A 433 22.26 19.70 1.50
C CYS A 433 23.52 19.76 0.60
N PRO A 434 23.78 20.90 -0.08
CA PRO A 434 24.70 20.95 -1.22
C PRO A 434 26.18 20.84 -0.85
N GLU A 435 26.53 21.26 0.37
CA GLU A 435 27.92 21.33 0.84
C GLU A 435 28.20 20.47 2.07
N LEU A 436 27.17 19.88 2.70
CA LEU A 436 27.30 19.17 3.98
C LEU A 436 28.25 17.96 3.83
N LYS A 437 29.32 17.93 4.64
CA LYS A 437 30.32 16.86 4.67
C LYS A 437 30.25 16.03 5.94
N THR A 438 29.98 16.65 7.07
CA THR A 438 29.99 15.98 8.36
C THR A 438 28.85 16.45 9.25
N LEU A 439 28.21 15.51 9.94
CA LEU A 439 27.12 15.81 10.86
C LEU A 439 27.14 14.89 12.08
N VAL A 440 26.96 15.47 13.26
CA VAL A 440 26.79 14.75 14.52
C VAL A 440 25.38 15.01 15.04
N ILE A 441 24.57 13.96 15.11
CA ILE A 441 23.24 14.00 15.69
C ILE A 441 23.33 13.79 17.21
N PRO A 442 22.83 14.73 18.02
CA PRO A 442 23.04 14.72 19.47
C PRO A 442 22.26 13.59 20.18
N GLU A 443 22.64 13.30 21.43
CA GLU A 443 22.04 12.20 22.24
C GLU A 443 20.54 12.38 22.52
N SER A 444 20.08 13.62 22.48
CA SER A 444 18.69 14.04 22.69
C SER A 444 17.76 13.62 21.56
N VAL A 445 18.27 13.43 20.34
CA VAL A 445 17.46 13.03 19.18
C VAL A 445 17.25 11.52 19.20
N LYS A 446 16.00 11.10 19.42
CA LYS A 446 15.63 9.68 19.49
C LYS A 446 15.12 9.11 18.18
N LYS A 447 14.61 9.96 17.29
CA LYS A 447 13.98 9.58 16.02
C LYS A 447 14.50 10.44 14.88
N ILE A 448 14.76 9.80 13.74
CA ILE A 448 15.14 10.42 12.47
C ILE A 448 14.04 10.13 11.46
N GLY A 449 13.47 11.17 10.86
CA GLY A 449 12.41 11.06 9.86
C GLY A 449 12.88 10.51 8.51
N GLN A 450 11.91 10.15 7.67
CA GLN A 450 12.14 9.57 6.34
C GLN A 450 13.00 10.49 5.47
N ALA A 451 13.91 9.93 4.68
CA ALA A 451 14.77 10.67 3.75
C ALA A 451 15.52 11.87 4.37
N ALA A 452 15.74 11.86 5.69
CA ALA A 452 16.24 13.03 6.41
C ALA A 452 17.56 13.59 5.85
N PHE A 453 18.45 12.73 5.32
CA PHE A 453 19.72 13.11 4.69
C PHE A 453 19.82 12.66 3.23
N ALA A 454 18.69 12.33 2.58
CA ALA A 454 18.72 11.87 1.20
C ALA A 454 19.39 12.92 0.29
N GLU A 455 20.11 12.43 -0.72
CA GLU A 455 20.80 13.21 -1.74
C GLU A 455 21.81 14.25 -1.19
N CYS A 456 22.30 14.07 0.04
CA CYS A 456 23.45 14.82 0.54
C CYS A 456 24.73 14.33 -0.14
N ALA A 457 24.92 14.68 -1.42
CA ALA A 457 25.95 14.12 -2.30
C ALA A 457 27.39 14.29 -1.80
N LYS A 458 27.64 15.24 -0.87
CA LYS A 458 28.96 15.50 -0.28
C LYS A 458 29.13 14.99 1.15
N LEU A 459 28.09 14.40 1.76
CA LEU A 459 28.14 13.90 3.13
C LEU A 459 29.11 12.73 3.19
N GLU A 460 30.23 12.89 3.89
CA GLU A 460 31.29 11.88 4.03
C GLU A 460 31.11 11.05 5.30
N THR A 461 30.71 11.69 6.40
CA THR A 461 30.59 11.01 7.71
C THR A 461 29.39 11.52 8.51
N ILE A 462 28.69 10.60 9.18
CA ILE A 462 27.61 10.94 10.11
C ILE A 462 27.67 10.09 11.38
N GLU A 463 27.36 10.71 12.52
CA GLU A 463 27.31 10.06 13.84
C GLU A 463 25.95 10.26 14.52
N PHE A 464 25.28 9.17 14.90
CA PHE A 464 24.05 9.18 15.69
C PHE A 464 24.35 8.85 17.15
N LYS A 465 24.34 9.85 18.04
CA LYS A 465 24.66 9.63 19.46
C LYS A 465 23.52 9.06 20.29
N GLY A 466 22.26 9.26 19.86
CA GLY A 466 21.10 8.85 20.66
C GLY A 466 19.91 8.29 19.89
N ALA A 467 20.02 8.12 18.56
CA ALA A 467 18.92 7.66 17.74
C ALA A 467 18.52 6.23 18.11
N GLU A 468 17.25 6.04 18.47
CA GLU A 468 16.64 4.72 18.72
C GLU A 468 15.89 4.23 17.48
N THR A 469 15.45 5.16 16.61
CA THR A 469 14.74 4.86 15.37
C THR A 469 15.27 5.70 14.22
N ILE A 470 15.57 5.05 13.10
CA ILE A 470 15.93 5.66 11.82
C ILE A 470 14.89 5.18 10.80
N ALA A 471 14.24 6.09 10.09
CA ALA A 471 13.20 5.77 9.10
C ALA A 471 13.78 5.37 7.73
N GLU A 472 12.91 5.21 6.73
CA GLU A 472 13.22 4.79 5.36
C GLU A 472 14.01 5.86 4.56
N ALA A 473 14.82 5.40 3.61
CA ALA A 473 15.58 6.15 2.62
C ALA A 473 16.52 7.22 3.19
N VAL A 474 16.90 7.12 4.46
CA VAL A 474 17.61 8.20 5.19
C VAL A 474 18.92 8.62 4.53
N PHE A 475 19.61 7.71 3.83
CA PHE A 475 20.86 7.98 3.10
C PHE A 475 20.78 7.74 1.60
N SER A 476 19.58 7.59 1.03
CA SER A 476 19.45 7.38 -0.41
C SER A 476 20.19 8.48 -1.18
N GLY A 477 21.01 8.10 -2.18
CA GLY A 477 21.76 9.05 -3.01
C GLY A 477 22.95 9.74 -2.33
N CYS A 478 23.37 9.33 -1.12
CA CYS A 478 24.55 9.89 -0.46
C CYS A 478 25.87 9.38 -1.07
N GLY A 479 26.21 9.87 -2.27
CA GLY A 479 27.32 9.37 -3.09
C GLY A 479 28.71 9.45 -2.46
N ALA A 480 28.95 10.38 -1.54
CA ALA A 480 30.23 10.57 -0.86
C ALA A 480 30.35 9.87 0.51
N LEU A 481 29.29 9.20 0.99
CA LEU A 481 29.23 8.67 2.35
C LEU A 481 30.22 7.53 2.53
N LYS A 482 31.19 7.71 3.42
CA LYS A 482 32.24 6.73 3.74
C LYS A 482 32.00 6.03 5.06
N LYS A 483 31.47 6.75 6.05
CA LYS A 483 31.35 6.26 7.43
C LYS A 483 30.04 6.64 8.08
N VAL A 484 29.40 5.64 8.68
CA VAL A 484 28.24 5.82 9.56
C VAL A 484 28.57 5.26 10.94
N THR A 485 28.32 6.05 11.98
CA THR A 485 28.46 5.60 13.37
C THR A 485 27.13 5.80 14.09
N ALA A 486 26.68 4.80 14.84
CA ALA A 486 25.48 4.92 15.69
C ALA A 486 25.75 4.36 17.08
N ALA A 487 25.18 4.99 18.10
CA ALA A 487 25.20 4.49 19.47
C ALA A 487 24.45 3.15 19.57
N GLY A 488 24.80 2.36 20.60
CA GLY A 488 24.24 1.03 20.80
C GLY A 488 22.77 0.97 21.21
N CYS A 489 22.05 2.09 21.23
CA CYS A 489 20.63 2.20 21.56
C CYS A 489 19.69 2.07 20.34
N LEU A 490 20.21 1.88 19.13
CA LEU A 490 19.41 1.78 17.91
C LEU A 490 18.52 0.53 17.93
N LYS A 491 17.19 0.72 17.99
CA LYS A 491 16.19 -0.35 18.09
C LYS A 491 15.56 -0.67 16.75
N ASN A 492 15.32 0.35 15.91
CA ASN A 492 14.69 0.17 14.61
C ASN A 492 15.41 0.97 13.54
N TRP A 493 15.68 0.32 12.42
CA TRP A 493 16.09 0.93 11.16
C TRP A 493 15.05 0.47 10.14
N ASP A 494 14.07 1.34 9.89
CA ASP A 494 12.85 1.06 9.13
C ASP A 494 13.10 1.22 7.63
N ASP A 495 14.09 0.49 7.13
CA ASP A 495 14.55 0.57 5.76
C ASP A 495 15.16 -0.77 5.37
N ASP A 496 14.60 -1.41 4.35
CA ASP A 496 15.14 -2.65 3.82
C ASP A 496 16.41 -2.39 2.98
N GLU A 497 16.63 -1.15 2.53
CA GLU A 497 17.75 -0.75 1.68
C GLU A 497 18.43 0.57 2.13
N PRO A 498 18.94 0.64 3.37
CA PRO A 498 19.36 1.89 4.02
C PRO A 498 20.54 2.63 3.39
N PHE A 499 21.23 2.02 2.42
CA PHE A 499 22.45 2.52 1.80
C PHE A 499 22.44 2.41 0.28
N VAL A 500 21.25 2.45 -0.33
CA VAL A 500 21.11 2.54 -1.78
C VAL A 500 21.86 3.77 -2.29
N TYR A 501 22.59 3.59 -3.39
CA TYR A 501 23.44 4.62 -4.00
C TYR A 501 24.48 5.27 -3.07
N CYS A 502 25.01 4.51 -2.09
CA CYS A 502 26.17 4.89 -1.28
C CYS A 502 27.47 4.13 -1.70
N PRO A 503 28.00 4.34 -2.92
CA PRO A 503 29.07 3.51 -3.49
C PRO A 503 30.42 3.64 -2.79
N LEU A 504 30.63 4.70 -1.99
CA LEU A 504 31.88 4.97 -1.27
C LEU A 504 31.86 4.51 0.19
N LEU A 505 30.79 3.83 0.65
CA LEU A 505 30.66 3.41 2.04
C LEU A 505 31.72 2.38 2.41
N GLU A 506 32.57 2.70 3.39
CA GLU A 506 33.70 1.89 3.84
C GLU A 506 33.38 1.14 5.14
N GLU A 507 32.65 1.77 6.06
CA GLU A 507 32.32 1.19 7.36
C GLU A 507 31.04 1.72 7.99
N ILE A 508 30.34 0.81 8.67
CA ILE A 508 29.20 1.07 9.55
C ILE A 508 29.56 0.57 10.96
N ASN A 509 29.54 1.46 11.94
CA ASN A 509 29.95 1.16 13.31
C ASN A 509 28.80 1.36 14.30
N ILE A 510 28.43 0.29 15.02
CA ILE A 510 27.39 0.31 16.06
C ILE A 510 28.04 0.11 17.42
N GLY A 511 27.82 1.05 18.35
CA GLY A 511 28.31 0.96 19.72
C GLY A 511 27.70 -0.18 20.52
N GLU A 512 28.30 -0.53 21.65
CA GLU A 512 27.69 -1.47 22.61
C GLU A 512 26.45 -0.84 23.28
N GLY A 513 25.40 -1.64 23.48
CA GLY A 513 24.14 -1.16 24.06
C GLY A 513 23.00 -2.18 23.98
N ASP A 514 21.77 -1.73 24.21
CA ASP A 514 20.54 -2.53 24.28
C ASP A 514 19.75 -2.59 22.94
N GLY A 515 20.26 -1.96 21.89
CA GLY A 515 19.70 -1.95 20.55
C GLY A 515 19.79 -3.29 19.80
N ASN A 516 19.09 -3.35 18.67
CA ASN A 516 18.85 -4.55 17.86
C ASN A 516 19.91 -4.80 16.77
N TYR A 517 20.92 -3.94 16.69
CA TYR A 517 21.97 -4.01 15.67
C TYR A 517 23.34 -4.17 16.33
N SER A 518 24.29 -4.70 15.55
CA SER A 518 25.69 -4.73 15.92
C SER A 518 26.56 -4.53 14.67
N SER A 519 27.81 -4.15 14.86
CA SER A 519 28.79 -4.19 13.78
C SER A 519 30.01 -5.03 14.15
N ASN A 520 30.71 -5.49 13.13
CA ASN A 520 32.01 -6.12 13.29
C ASN A 520 32.87 -5.79 12.07
N ASP A 521 34.03 -5.17 12.30
CA ASP A 521 34.92 -4.72 11.22
C ASP A 521 34.18 -3.85 10.17
N GLY A 522 33.36 -2.90 10.63
CA GLY A 522 32.60 -2.00 9.76
C GLY A 522 31.44 -2.64 8.99
N ILE A 523 31.11 -3.92 9.20
CA ILE A 523 29.97 -4.61 8.57
C ILE A 523 28.78 -4.62 9.54
N LEU A 524 27.58 -4.36 9.03
CA LEU A 524 26.34 -4.29 9.80
C LEU A 524 25.64 -5.65 9.91
N TYR A 525 25.23 -6.00 11.13
CA TYR A 525 24.54 -7.24 11.44
C TYR A 525 23.33 -7.00 12.36
N SER A 526 22.46 -8.00 12.47
CA SER A 526 21.55 -8.14 13.61
C SER A 526 22.34 -8.21 14.93
N LYS A 527 21.69 -7.93 16.07
CA LYS A 527 22.34 -7.94 17.39
C LYS A 527 23.02 -9.26 17.72
N ASP A 528 22.36 -10.37 17.40
CA ASP A 528 22.83 -11.73 17.62
C ASP A 528 23.77 -12.23 16.50
N LYS A 529 24.02 -11.40 15.48
CA LYS A 529 24.84 -11.71 14.30
C LYS A 529 24.34 -12.92 13.51
N SER A 530 23.03 -13.21 13.57
CA SER A 530 22.38 -14.21 12.72
C SER A 530 22.13 -13.71 11.31
N SER A 531 22.02 -12.40 11.09
CA SER A 531 21.76 -11.81 9.78
C SER A 531 22.84 -10.77 9.45
N LEU A 532 23.40 -10.87 8.25
CA LEU A 532 24.25 -9.81 7.67
C LEU A 532 23.33 -8.86 6.92
N LEU A 533 23.26 -7.61 7.39
CA LEU A 533 22.29 -6.63 6.89
C LEU A 533 22.91 -5.71 5.85
N CYS A 534 24.18 -5.32 6.01
CA CYS A 534 24.88 -4.52 5.00
C CYS A 534 26.38 -4.77 5.05
N TYR A 535 26.95 -5.07 3.90
CA TYR A 535 28.37 -5.07 3.60
C TYR A 535 28.72 -3.78 2.84
N PRO A 536 29.55 -2.89 3.40
CA PRO A 536 29.82 -1.60 2.76
C PRO A 536 30.42 -1.75 1.34
N ALA A 537 29.86 -1.02 0.38
CA ALA A 537 30.20 -1.14 -1.05
C ALA A 537 31.69 -0.89 -1.36
N ASN A 538 32.33 -0.02 -0.57
CA ASN A 538 33.74 0.35 -0.69
C ASN A 538 34.63 -0.22 0.42
N LYS A 539 34.15 -1.21 1.19
CA LYS A 539 34.98 -1.89 2.18
C LYS A 539 36.21 -2.51 1.50
N SER A 540 37.39 -2.31 2.10
CA SER A 540 38.64 -2.85 1.58
C SER A 540 38.66 -4.38 1.55
N GLY A 541 39.19 -4.95 0.46
CA GLY A 541 39.30 -6.39 0.25
C GLY A 541 38.42 -6.87 -0.90
N ASP A 542 38.86 -7.91 -1.61
CA ASP A 542 38.13 -8.48 -2.75
C ASP A 542 37.57 -9.88 -2.47
N SER A 543 37.67 -10.35 -1.22
CA SER A 543 37.10 -11.61 -0.76
C SER A 543 36.52 -11.49 0.64
N PHE A 544 35.42 -12.19 0.89
CA PHE A 544 34.76 -12.21 2.20
C PHE A 544 34.31 -13.61 2.58
N THR A 545 34.63 -14.01 3.82
CA THR A 545 34.07 -15.23 4.44
C THR A 545 33.03 -14.81 5.46
N VAL A 546 31.78 -15.12 5.17
CA VAL A 546 30.65 -14.87 6.07
C VAL A 546 30.85 -15.68 7.35
N PRO A 547 30.78 -15.07 8.54
CA PRO A 547 30.92 -15.78 9.81
C PRO A 547 29.89 -16.90 9.99
N ASP A 548 30.30 -17.99 10.65
CA ASP A 548 29.46 -19.18 10.88
C ASP A 548 28.16 -18.91 11.69
N SER A 549 28.11 -17.78 12.41
CA SER A 549 26.91 -17.34 13.13
C SER A 549 25.79 -16.89 12.20
N VAL A 550 26.15 -16.42 10.99
CA VAL A 550 25.20 -15.84 10.04
C VAL A 550 24.41 -16.95 9.34
N LYS A 551 23.09 -16.83 9.42
CA LYS A 551 22.08 -17.69 8.81
C LYS A 551 21.39 -17.03 7.63
N GLU A 552 21.41 -15.71 7.54
CA GLU A 552 20.67 -14.96 6.53
C GLU A 552 21.53 -13.84 5.96
N ILE A 553 21.55 -13.72 4.64
CA ILE A 553 22.03 -12.52 3.94
C ILE A 553 20.80 -11.66 3.64
N GLY A 554 20.76 -10.47 4.23
CA GLY A 554 19.62 -9.55 4.17
C GLY A 554 19.35 -8.99 2.77
N ILE A 555 18.22 -8.30 2.65
CA ILE A 555 17.84 -7.57 1.43
C ILE A 555 18.95 -6.59 1.09
N SER A 556 19.36 -6.54 -0.19
CA SER A 556 20.36 -5.58 -0.70
C SER A 556 21.71 -5.54 0.07
N ALA A 557 22.04 -6.60 0.81
CA ALA A 557 23.18 -6.59 1.73
C ALA A 557 24.54 -6.32 1.07
N PHE A 558 24.73 -6.66 -0.20
CA PHE A 558 25.91 -6.38 -1.02
C PHE A 558 25.55 -5.56 -2.27
N LEU A 559 24.39 -4.90 -2.29
CA LEU A 559 23.89 -4.18 -3.46
C LEU A 559 24.97 -3.29 -4.10
N ASN A 560 25.13 -3.42 -5.42
CA ASN A 560 26.07 -2.68 -6.25
C ASN A 560 27.54 -2.72 -5.78
N ASN A 561 27.94 -3.75 -5.01
CA ASN A 561 29.33 -3.89 -4.59
C ASN A 561 30.24 -4.25 -5.77
N LYS A 562 30.98 -3.27 -6.27
CA LYS A 562 31.92 -3.41 -7.40
C LYS A 562 33.32 -3.86 -6.97
N ASN A 563 33.59 -4.05 -5.68
CA ASN A 563 34.91 -4.43 -5.18
C ASN A 563 35.04 -5.92 -4.88
N ILE A 564 33.96 -6.55 -4.40
CA ILE A 564 33.96 -7.95 -3.99
C ILE A 564 34.05 -8.88 -5.22
N LYS A 565 35.02 -9.80 -5.19
CA LYS A 565 35.21 -10.82 -6.24
C LYS A 565 34.82 -12.21 -5.80
N SER A 566 34.91 -12.50 -4.50
CA SER A 566 34.55 -13.80 -3.96
C SER A 566 33.87 -13.75 -2.59
N VAL A 567 32.84 -14.57 -2.41
CA VAL A 567 32.12 -14.68 -1.13
C VAL A 567 31.94 -16.14 -0.75
N LYS A 568 32.29 -16.48 0.49
CA LYS A 568 32.12 -17.82 1.08
C LYS A 568 31.12 -17.77 2.21
N MET A 569 30.05 -18.56 2.12
CA MET A 569 28.92 -18.53 3.04
C MET A 569 28.49 -19.92 3.51
N SER A 570 29.38 -20.62 4.22
CA SER A 570 29.24 -22.05 4.54
C SER A 570 28.10 -22.42 5.50
N LYS A 571 27.52 -21.46 6.24
CA LYS A 571 26.43 -21.70 7.23
C LYS A 571 25.13 -20.95 6.95
N VAL A 572 25.06 -20.19 5.85
CA VAL A 572 23.88 -19.41 5.46
C VAL A 572 22.76 -20.33 4.99
N GLU A 573 21.55 -20.05 5.46
CA GLU A 573 20.32 -20.78 5.19
C GLU A 573 19.40 -20.03 4.21
N LYS A 574 19.50 -18.70 4.13
CA LYS A 574 18.72 -17.87 3.21
C LYS A 574 19.52 -16.71 2.62
N ILE A 575 19.21 -16.38 1.36
CA ILE A 575 19.67 -15.18 0.66
C ILE A 575 18.42 -14.44 0.19
N LEU A 576 18.20 -13.22 0.70
CA LEU A 576 17.00 -12.43 0.43
C LEU A 576 17.12 -11.64 -0.89
N ALA A 577 16.06 -10.89 -1.22
CA ALA A 577 15.95 -10.17 -2.48
C ALA A 577 17.10 -9.17 -2.67
N TYR A 578 17.56 -9.01 -3.91
CA TYR A 578 18.61 -8.03 -4.29
C TYR A 578 19.96 -8.15 -3.56
N ALA A 579 20.16 -9.21 -2.74
CA ALA A 579 21.28 -9.34 -1.81
C ALA A 579 22.67 -9.10 -2.43
N PHE A 580 22.90 -9.50 -3.67
CA PHE A 580 24.13 -9.28 -4.44
C PHE A 580 23.87 -8.59 -5.78
N GLU A 581 22.72 -7.93 -5.95
CA GLU A 581 22.42 -7.27 -7.21
C GLU A 581 23.53 -6.28 -7.60
N GLY A 582 23.89 -6.24 -8.88
CA GLY A 582 24.88 -5.28 -9.39
C GLY A 582 26.32 -5.55 -8.94
N CYS A 583 26.60 -6.68 -8.28
CA CYS A 583 27.95 -7.14 -7.93
C CYS A 583 28.72 -7.61 -9.19
N THR A 584 28.98 -6.69 -10.10
CA THR A 584 29.54 -6.97 -11.45
C THR A 584 30.92 -7.62 -11.45
N ASN A 585 31.70 -7.50 -10.38
CA ASN A 585 33.02 -8.14 -10.23
C ASN A 585 32.99 -9.46 -9.45
N LEU A 586 31.85 -9.84 -8.88
CA LEU A 586 31.67 -11.10 -8.17
C LEU A 586 31.78 -12.26 -9.16
N SER A 587 32.80 -13.10 -8.99
CA SER A 587 33.15 -14.18 -9.92
C SER A 587 33.11 -15.57 -9.27
N SER A 588 33.13 -15.63 -7.95
CA SER A 588 33.13 -16.88 -7.19
C SER A 588 32.25 -16.77 -5.95
N VAL A 589 31.30 -17.69 -5.81
CA VAL A 589 30.41 -17.77 -4.65
C VAL A 589 30.38 -19.21 -4.17
N GLU A 590 30.78 -19.43 -2.91
CA GLU A 590 30.65 -20.72 -2.23
C GLU A 590 29.45 -20.66 -1.28
N VAL A 591 28.36 -21.34 -1.64
CA VAL A 591 27.12 -21.37 -0.85
C VAL A 591 27.08 -22.54 0.15
N SER A 592 26.23 -22.43 1.16
CA SER A 592 26.02 -23.51 2.13
C SER A 592 25.24 -24.69 1.54
N GLU A 593 25.55 -25.91 2.00
CA GLU A 593 24.70 -27.09 1.77
C GLU A 593 23.33 -26.98 2.46
N ASN A 594 23.18 -26.12 3.47
CA ASN A 594 21.91 -25.91 4.19
C ASN A 594 21.04 -24.79 3.59
N LEU A 595 21.51 -24.14 2.52
CA LEU A 595 20.78 -23.06 1.86
C LEU A 595 19.42 -23.57 1.37
N ASN A 596 18.34 -22.97 1.87
CA ASN A 596 16.97 -23.37 1.57
C ASN A 596 16.14 -22.31 0.84
N THR A 597 16.59 -21.05 0.82
CA THR A 597 15.93 -19.95 0.09
C THR A 597 16.93 -19.07 -0.65
N ILE A 598 16.61 -18.73 -1.90
CA ILE A 598 17.20 -17.63 -2.66
C ILE A 598 16.04 -16.81 -3.24
N ASP A 599 15.86 -15.57 -2.82
CA ASP A 599 14.74 -14.74 -3.28
C ASP A 599 15.02 -14.05 -4.63
N SER A 600 14.05 -13.27 -5.10
CA SER A 600 14.09 -12.63 -6.42
C SER A 600 15.31 -11.72 -6.55
N ASP A 601 15.91 -11.72 -7.73
CA ASP A 601 17.01 -10.82 -8.10
C ASP A 601 18.27 -10.87 -7.21
N ALA A 602 18.38 -11.89 -6.35
CA ALA A 602 19.45 -12.03 -5.37
C ALA A 602 20.87 -11.91 -5.95
N PHE A 603 21.11 -12.32 -7.19
CA PHE A 603 22.36 -12.14 -7.94
C PHE A 603 22.10 -11.51 -9.33
N TYR A 604 21.07 -10.66 -9.44
CA TYR A 604 20.81 -9.93 -10.68
C TYR A 604 22.01 -9.06 -11.06
N ASN A 605 22.29 -8.95 -12.35
CA ASN A 605 23.41 -8.16 -12.87
C ASN A 605 24.82 -8.55 -12.34
N CYS A 606 24.99 -9.75 -11.76
CA CYS A 606 26.28 -10.34 -11.41
C CYS A 606 27.02 -10.86 -12.65
N THR A 607 27.40 -9.97 -13.57
CA THR A 607 27.85 -10.33 -14.93
C THR A 607 29.16 -11.12 -14.99
N SER A 608 30.04 -11.01 -13.99
CA SER A 608 31.26 -11.81 -13.85
C SER A 608 31.04 -13.20 -13.26
N LEU A 609 29.91 -13.45 -12.60
CA LEU A 609 29.60 -14.75 -12.04
C LEU A 609 29.21 -15.65 -13.21
N LYS A 610 30.05 -16.65 -13.52
CA LYS A 610 29.82 -17.57 -14.66
C LYS A 610 29.25 -18.90 -14.25
N SER A 611 29.30 -19.23 -12.97
CA SER A 611 28.66 -20.44 -12.49
C SER A 611 28.35 -20.39 -11.00
N LEU A 612 27.31 -21.12 -10.61
CA LEU A 612 26.95 -21.31 -9.22
C LEU A 612 26.69 -22.80 -8.96
N ARG A 613 27.19 -23.32 -7.83
CA ARG A 613 26.87 -24.66 -7.34
C ARG A 613 25.76 -24.54 -6.30
N LEU A 614 24.70 -25.33 -6.46
CA LEU A 614 23.54 -25.37 -5.56
C LEU A 614 23.28 -26.82 -5.13
N TYR A 615 22.70 -26.98 -3.93
CA TYR A 615 22.50 -28.27 -3.28
C TYR A 615 21.02 -28.65 -3.19
N GLU A 616 20.75 -29.88 -2.74
CA GLU A 616 19.40 -30.48 -2.75
C GLU A 616 18.41 -29.82 -1.76
N ASN A 617 18.90 -29.10 -0.75
CA ASN A 617 18.07 -28.52 0.31
C ASN A 617 17.31 -27.25 -0.08
N LEU A 618 17.54 -26.71 -1.28
CA LEU A 618 16.91 -25.49 -1.78
C LEU A 618 15.41 -25.71 -2.03
N LYS A 619 14.56 -24.92 -1.39
CA LYS A 619 13.09 -25.02 -1.45
C LYS A 619 12.47 -23.94 -2.32
N THR A 620 12.99 -22.72 -2.21
CA THR A 620 12.46 -21.53 -2.89
C THR A 620 13.55 -20.85 -3.70
N ILE A 621 13.22 -20.47 -4.93
CA ILE A 621 14.06 -19.68 -5.85
C ILE A 621 13.15 -18.61 -6.47
N GLY A 622 13.48 -17.34 -6.28
CA GLY A 622 12.73 -16.20 -6.82
C GLY A 622 12.93 -15.97 -8.32
N THR A 623 12.17 -15.03 -8.88
CA THR A 623 12.31 -14.59 -10.27
C THR A 623 13.68 -13.95 -10.48
N CYS A 624 14.31 -14.20 -11.64
CA CYS A 624 15.61 -13.61 -12.00
C CYS A 624 16.75 -13.73 -10.95
N ALA A 625 16.63 -14.68 -10.01
CA ALA A 625 17.52 -14.82 -8.84
C ALA A 625 19.02 -14.92 -9.16
N PHE A 626 19.40 -15.44 -10.32
CA PHE A 626 20.80 -15.47 -10.78
C PHE A 626 20.90 -15.68 -12.28
N GLY A 627 21.99 -15.18 -12.86
CA GLY A 627 22.31 -15.38 -14.28
C GLY A 627 21.53 -14.46 -15.21
N TYR A 628 20.96 -13.36 -14.71
CA TYR A 628 20.24 -12.35 -15.48
C TYR A 628 20.90 -10.97 -15.41
N CYS A 629 20.70 -10.16 -16.45
CA CYS A 629 21.05 -8.74 -16.51
C CYS A 629 20.15 -8.01 -17.52
N LYS A 630 20.06 -6.68 -17.41
CA LYS A 630 19.26 -5.84 -18.32
C LYS A 630 19.92 -5.74 -19.71
N ASP A 631 19.10 -5.75 -20.78
CA ASP A 631 19.55 -5.46 -22.14
C ASP A 631 19.77 -3.96 -22.34
N HIS A 632 21.02 -3.52 -22.44
CA HIS A 632 21.38 -2.12 -22.74
C HIS A 632 21.54 -1.84 -24.24
N SER A 633 21.16 -2.76 -25.13
CA SER A 633 21.35 -2.60 -26.58
C SER A 633 20.37 -1.64 -27.27
N SER A 634 19.35 -1.14 -26.56
CA SER A 634 18.39 -0.13 -27.06
C SER A 634 18.74 1.32 -26.70
N ASP A 635 19.68 1.57 -25.79
CA ASP A 635 19.94 2.92 -25.25
C ASP A 635 20.87 3.77 -26.14
N ALA A 636 21.25 3.26 -27.31
CA ALA A 636 22.05 3.97 -28.30
C ALA A 636 21.15 4.77 -29.27
N GLU A 637 20.41 5.76 -28.76
CA GLU A 637 19.97 6.97 -29.49
C GLU A 637 19.07 7.84 -28.58
N THR A 638 19.66 8.73 -27.78
CA THR A 638 19.20 10.11 -27.53
C THR A 638 20.18 10.80 -26.58
N ASP A 639 21.14 11.50 -27.18
CA ASP A 639 21.94 12.52 -26.52
C ASP A 639 21.06 13.77 -26.37
N THR A 640 20.32 13.86 -25.27
CA THR A 640 19.80 15.14 -24.76
C THR A 640 20.01 15.21 -23.26
N ASP A 641 21.02 15.98 -22.92
CA ASP A 641 21.35 16.58 -21.63
C ASP A 641 20.12 17.21 -20.95
N THR A 642 19.47 16.46 -20.05
CA THR A 642 18.62 17.01 -18.97
C THR A 642 18.77 16.14 -17.73
N ASP A 643 19.52 16.66 -16.75
CA ASP A 643 19.42 16.29 -15.34
C ASP A 643 17.98 16.53 -14.87
N THR A 644 17.20 15.45 -14.75
CA THR A 644 16.01 15.40 -13.90
C THR A 644 15.87 13.99 -13.36
N ASP A 645 15.98 13.88 -12.04
CA ASP A 645 15.53 12.74 -11.25
C ASP A 645 14.05 12.46 -11.55
N SER A 646 13.80 11.29 -12.12
CA SER A 646 12.51 10.63 -12.03
C SER A 646 12.78 9.14 -12.15
N GLU A 647 12.59 8.43 -11.04
CA GLU A 647 12.35 6.99 -11.02
C GLU A 647 10.99 6.70 -11.68
N GLU A 648 10.85 7.02 -12.96
CA GLU A 648 9.86 6.37 -13.81
C GLU A 648 10.49 5.11 -14.37
N ASP A 649 10.02 3.99 -13.82
CA ASP A 649 10.21 2.63 -14.28
C ASP A 649 9.73 2.51 -15.74
N SER A 650 10.59 2.89 -16.69
CA SER A 650 10.38 2.56 -18.09
C SER A 650 10.75 1.08 -18.29
N GLU A 651 9.71 0.23 -18.14
CA GLU A 651 9.70 -1.19 -18.46
C GLU A 651 9.94 -1.49 -19.96
N THR A 652 11.06 -1.04 -20.54
CA THR A 652 11.41 -1.35 -21.94
C THR A 652 12.63 -2.24 -22.09
N GLY A 653 13.39 -2.51 -21.01
CA GLY A 653 14.52 -3.42 -21.03
C GLY A 653 14.09 -4.87 -20.85
N LYS A 654 14.39 -5.76 -21.79
CA LYS A 654 14.19 -7.22 -21.62
C LYS A 654 15.28 -7.80 -20.72
N ASP A 655 14.91 -8.66 -19.78
CA ASP A 655 15.86 -9.46 -19.01
C ASP A 655 16.58 -10.47 -19.92
N LEU A 656 17.92 -10.46 -19.85
CA LEU A 656 18.79 -11.35 -20.62
C LEU A 656 19.58 -12.28 -19.72
N LEU A 657 19.76 -13.51 -20.17
CA LEU A 657 20.68 -14.44 -19.54
C LEU A 657 22.13 -13.98 -19.73
N VAL A 658 22.88 -13.92 -18.63
CA VAL A 658 24.32 -13.67 -18.63
C VAL A 658 25.02 -14.72 -19.48
N ALA A 659 25.70 -14.27 -20.54
CA ALA A 659 26.32 -15.17 -21.50
C ALA A 659 27.30 -16.16 -20.83
N GLY A 660 27.07 -17.45 -21.09
CA GLY A 660 27.87 -18.55 -20.58
C GLY A 660 27.63 -18.90 -19.11
N PHE A 661 26.59 -18.34 -18.47
CA PHE A 661 26.21 -18.71 -17.11
C PHE A 661 25.69 -20.15 -17.05
N LYS A 662 26.13 -20.90 -16.04
CA LYS A 662 25.73 -22.30 -15.82
C LYS A 662 25.54 -22.64 -14.35
N LEU A 663 24.63 -23.58 -14.08
CA LEU A 663 24.41 -24.13 -12.75
C LEU A 663 24.99 -25.54 -12.59
N TYR A 664 25.53 -25.80 -11.40
CA TYR A 664 25.87 -27.16 -10.96
C TYR A 664 24.86 -27.55 -9.88
N ALA A 665 23.92 -28.43 -10.21
CA ALA A 665 22.84 -28.83 -9.31
C ALA A 665 22.53 -30.33 -9.44
N PRO A 666 22.15 -31.03 -8.34
CA PRO A 666 21.70 -32.42 -8.40
C PRO A 666 20.47 -32.57 -9.32
N GLU A 667 20.42 -33.66 -10.08
CA GLU A 667 19.27 -33.97 -10.93
C GLU A 667 17.99 -34.12 -10.09
N GLY A 668 16.90 -33.47 -10.50
CA GLY A 668 15.63 -33.47 -9.76
C GLY A 668 15.59 -32.51 -8.55
N SER A 669 16.64 -31.72 -8.31
CA SER A 669 16.59 -30.64 -7.31
C SER A 669 15.82 -29.41 -7.81
N LYS A 670 15.38 -28.55 -6.90
CA LYS A 670 14.71 -27.28 -7.23
C LYS A 670 15.56 -26.38 -8.13
N ALA A 671 16.86 -26.32 -7.88
CA ALA A 671 17.82 -25.59 -8.71
C ALA A 671 17.93 -26.16 -10.13
N TYR A 672 17.84 -27.49 -10.28
CA TYR A 672 17.86 -28.15 -11.58
C TYR A 672 16.59 -27.84 -12.38
N GLU A 673 15.43 -27.92 -11.75
CA GLU A 673 14.14 -27.56 -12.36
C GLU A 673 14.13 -26.09 -12.80
N TYR A 674 14.50 -25.18 -11.89
CA TYR A 674 14.60 -23.75 -12.18
C TYR A 674 15.49 -23.47 -13.39
N ALA A 675 16.65 -24.11 -13.49
CA ALA A 675 17.54 -23.92 -14.63
C ALA A 675 16.89 -24.36 -15.96
N LYS A 676 16.14 -25.46 -15.95
CA LYS A 676 15.43 -25.95 -17.15
C LYS A 676 14.31 -25.02 -17.58
N ASP A 677 13.50 -24.57 -16.64
CA ASP A 677 12.37 -23.69 -16.90
C ASP A 677 12.82 -22.34 -17.47
N ASN A 678 14.01 -21.89 -17.07
CA ASN A 678 14.59 -20.61 -17.46
C ASN A 678 15.64 -20.69 -18.59
N GLY A 679 15.86 -21.87 -19.19
CA GLY A 679 16.82 -22.03 -20.29
C GLY A 679 18.30 -21.88 -19.89
N ILE A 680 18.63 -21.99 -18.60
CA ILE A 680 19.99 -21.94 -18.07
C ILE A 680 20.68 -23.30 -18.26
N GLU A 681 21.96 -23.30 -18.67
CA GLU A 681 22.74 -24.52 -18.76
C GLU A 681 22.94 -25.13 -17.36
N VAL A 682 22.53 -26.39 -17.17
CA VAL A 682 22.68 -27.10 -15.88
C VAL A 682 23.47 -28.39 -16.04
N ILE A 683 24.47 -28.57 -15.17
CA ILE A 683 25.40 -29.71 -15.15
C ILE A 683 25.18 -30.51 -13.85
N ALA A 684 24.50 -31.64 -13.99
CA ALA A 684 24.29 -32.61 -12.90
C ALA A 684 25.46 -33.60 -12.75
N ASN A 685 25.43 -34.42 -11.69
CA ASN A 685 26.40 -35.49 -11.45
C ASN A 685 27.85 -35.00 -11.34
N THR A 686 28.06 -33.85 -10.68
CA THR A 686 29.39 -33.33 -10.38
C THR A 686 29.58 -33.12 -8.88
N THR A 687 30.79 -33.37 -8.39
CA THR A 687 31.22 -33.02 -7.04
C THR A 687 32.32 -31.96 -7.13
N GLU A 688 32.43 -31.10 -6.12
CA GLU A 688 33.47 -30.10 -6.08
C GLU A 688 34.70 -30.61 -5.31
N ILE A 689 35.86 -30.56 -5.95
CA ILE A 689 37.15 -30.90 -5.33
C ILE A 689 38.11 -29.76 -5.65
N LEU A 690 38.65 -29.11 -4.61
CA LEU A 690 39.59 -27.99 -4.72
C LEU A 690 39.08 -26.86 -5.65
N GLY A 691 37.80 -26.47 -5.52
CA GLY A 691 37.21 -25.40 -6.33
C GLY A 691 36.88 -25.79 -7.78
N LYS A 692 36.99 -27.08 -8.12
CA LYS A 692 36.69 -27.59 -9.47
C LYS A 692 35.53 -28.56 -9.45
N ASN A 693 34.58 -28.34 -10.34
CA ASN A 693 33.45 -29.22 -10.56
C ASN A 693 33.90 -30.43 -11.39
N ILE A 694 33.99 -31.61 -10.75
CA ILE A 694 34.44 -32.86 -11.36
C ILE A 694 33.25 -33.79 -11.57
N ASP A 695 33.09 -34.32 -12.78
CA ASP A 695 32.07 -35.33 -13.09
C ASP A 695 32.29 -36.57 -12.20
N THR A 696 31.26 -36.95 -11.43
CA THR A 696 31.34 -38.07 -10.51
C THR A 696 31.53 -39.39 -11.25
N ARG A 697 31.08 -39.51 -12.50
CA ARG A 697 31.31 -40.69 -13.36
C ARG A 697 32.79 -40.82 -13.74
N PHE A 698 33.48 -39.70 -13.93
CA PHE A 698 34.93 -39.68 -14.12
C PHE A 698 35.67 -40.10 -12.84
N LEU A 699 35.19 -39.67 -11.67
CA LEU A 699 35.68 -40.16 -10.38
C LEU A 699 35.48 -41.67 -10.22
N TYR A 700 34.29 -42.20 -10.53
CA TYR A 700 34.01 -43.64 -10.48
C TYR A 700 34.80 -44.43 -11.54
N ALA A 701 35.09 -43.86 -12.71
CA ALA A 701 35.96 -44.46 -13.71
C ALA A 701 37.42 -44.49 -13.24
N ILE A 702 37.91 -43.45 -12.56
CA ILE A 702 39.24 -43.42 -11.96
C ILE A 702 39.30 -44.33 -10.73
N ILE A 703 38.26 -44.42 -9.90
CA ILE A 703 38.16 -45.41 -8.82
C ILE A 703 38.02 -46.83 -9.40
N GLY A 704 37.55 -46.99 -10.65
CA GLY A 704 37.62 -48.25 -11.40
C GLY A 704 39.02 -48.60 -11.91
N ILE A 705 39.83 -47.59 -12.27
CA ILE A 705 41.22 -47.77 -12.76
C ILE A 705 42.21 -47.88 -11.58
N ILE A 706 42.04 -47.06 -10.56
CA ILE A 706 42.73 -47.11 -9.27
C ILE A 706 42.17 -48.26 -8.42
N GLY A 707 40.96 -48.75 -8.66
CA GLY A 707 40.44 -49.99 -8.09
C GLY A 707 41.25 -51.21 -8.51
N ALA A 708 41.88 -51.19 -9.69
CA ALA A 708 42.83 -52.22 -10.10
C ALA A 708 44.25 -52.02 -9.54
N ALA A 709 44.66 -50.78 -9.23
CA ALA A 709 46.00 -50.47 -8.70
C ALA A 709 46.08 -50.41 -7.15
N ILE A 710 44.99 -50.05 -6.47
CA ILE A 710 44.86 -50.05 -5.00
C ILE A 710 44.48 -51.45 -4.50
N LEU A 711 43.81 -52.32 -5.28
CA LEU A 711 43.67 -53.74 -4.89
C LEU A 711 44.99 -54.52 -4.99
N THR A 712 45.94 -54.12 -5.84
CA THR A 712 47.27 -54.73 -5.91
C THR A 712 48.23 -54.17 -4.85
N VAL A 713 48.13 -52.89 -4.46
CA VAL A 713 48.95 -52.31 -3.37
C VAL A 713 48.38 -52.61 -1.97
N LEU A 714 47.05 -52.63 -1.77
CA LEU A 714 46.44 -53.12 -0.52
C LEU A 714 46.57 -54.65 -0.38
N GLY A 715 46.59 -55.42 -1.46
CA GLY A 715 46.91 -56.85 -1.41
C GLY A 715 48.33 -57.13 -0.90
N ILE A 716 49.31 -56.29 -1.25
CA ILE A 716 50.71 -56.43 -0.79
C ILE A 716 50.91 -55.85 0.62
N LEU A 717 50.18 -54.80 1.02
CA LEU A 717 50.25 -54.22 2.36
C LEU A 717 49.43 -54.99 3.41
N ILE A 718 48.28 -55.58 3.04
CA ILE A 718 47.53 -56.49 3.92
C ILE A 718 48.26 -57.84 4.03
N GLY A 719 48.95 -58.31 2.97
CA GLY A 719 49.81 -59.50 3.05
C GLY A 719 51.04 -59.36 3.96
N LYS A 720 51.66 -58.18 4.03
CA LYS A 720 52.76 -57.89 4.97
C LYS A 720 52.25 -57.55 6.38
N GLY A 721 51.11 -56.87 6.50
CA GLY A 721 50.44 -56.55 7.77
C GLY A 721 49.85 -57.77 8.48
N VAL A 722 49.29 -58.73 7.76
CA VAL A 722 48.76 -59.99 8.33
C VAL A 722 49.90 -60.94 8.72
N LYS A 723 51.04 -60.97 8.01
CA LYS A 723 52.24 -61.70 8.48
C LYS A 723 52.87 -61.04 9.72
N LYS A 724 52.91 -59.71 9.82
CA LYS A 724 53.36 -58.99 11.03
C LYS A 724 52.38 -59.09 12.19
N LYS A 725 51.06 -59.01 11.96
CA LYS A 725 50.02 -59.20 13.00
C LYS A 725 49.87 -60.66 13.43
N LYS A 726 50.06 -61.64 12.54
CA LYS A 726 50.11 -63.07 12.92
C LYS A 726 51.41 -63.41 13.67
N ALA A 727 52.56 -62.84 13.28
CA ALA A 727 53.81 -62.97 14.04
C ALA A 727 53.78 -62.21 15.38
N ALA A 728 53.10 -61.05 15.46
CA ALA A 728 52.92 -60.29 16.69
C ALA A 728 51.84 -60.90 17.61
N ALA A 729 50.78 -61.51 17.05
CA ALA A 729 49.77 -62.25 17.81
C ALA A 729 50.29 -63.63 18.27
N ASP A 730 51.14 -64.30 17.48
CA ASP A 730 51.85 -65.52 17.92
C ASP A 730 52.96 -65.18 18.93
N LYS A 731 53.62 -64.01 18.82
CA LYS A 731 54.59 -63.51 19.82
C LYS A 731 53.89 -62.97 21.08
N ALA A 732 52.68 -62.42 20.97
CA ALA A 732 51.83 -62.00 22.09
C ALA A 732 51.22 -63.22 22.78
N LYS A 733 50.69 -64.22 22.06
CA LYS A 733 50.27 -65.51 22.63
C LYS A 733 51.45 -66.29 23.23
N ARG A 734 52.66 -66.19 22.66
CA ARG A 734 53.88 -66.74 23.29
C ARG A 734 54.34 -65.94 24.51
N LYS A 735 54.16 -64.61 24.54
CA LYS A 735 54.43 -63.76 25.71
C LYS A 735 53.38 -63.93 26.81
N GLU A 736 52.12 -64.14 26.46
CA GLU A 736 51.00 -64.38 27.37
C GLU A 736 51.08 -65.80 27.95
N LYS A 737 51.40 -66.80 27.12
CA LYS A 737 51.69 -68.17 27.60
C LYS A 737 53.02 -68.26 28.38
N ALA A 738 54.00 -67.39 28.11
CA ALA A 738 55.23 -67.26 28.90
C ALA A 738 55.04 -66.39 30.17
N ALA A 739 54.06 -65.50 30.20
CA ALA A 739 53.66 -64.73 31.38
C ALA A 739 52.78 -65.58 32.31
N GLU A 740 51.88 -66.43 31.77
CA GLU A 740 51.20 -67.48 32.53
C GLU A 740 52.20 -68.49 33.09
N LEU A 741 53.20 -68.94 32.30
CA LEU A 741 54.28 -69.80 32.81
C LEU A 741 55.18 -69.08 33.83
N ARG A 742 55.41 -67.76 33.73
CA ARG A 742 56.18 -66.99 34.71
C ARG A 742 55.39 -66.68 35.98
N SER A 743 54.07 -66.48 35.91
CA SER A 743 53.22 -66.36 37.10
C SER A 743 53.08 -67.68 37.83
N LYS A 744 52.98 -68.82 37.11
CA LYS A 744 53.05 -70.15 37.72
C LYS A 744 54.44 -70.51 38.28
N LYS A 745 55.51 -69.97 37.70
CA LYS A 745 56.87 -70.14 38.22
C LYS A 745 57.19 -69.19 39.38
N GLN A 746 56.51 -68.04 39.46
CA GLN A 746 56.56 -67.12 40.61
C GLN A 746 55.64 -67.55 41.77
N GLU A 747 54.63 -68.39 41.53
CA GLU A 747 53.90 -69.10 42.58
C GLU A 747 54.62 -70.38 43.06
N GLU A 748 55.60 -70.92 42.30
CA GLU A 748 56.46 -72.05 42.72
C GLU A 748 57.84 -71.66 43.26
N GLU A 749 58.36 -70.45 43.01
CA GLU A 749 59.64 -69.95 43.56
C GLU A 749 59.45 -68.96 44.74
N ALA A 750 58.22 -68.82 45.27
CA ALA A 750 57.93 -68.13 46.54
C ALA A 750 57.89 -69.10 47.75
N ALA A 751 58.61 -70.21 47.64
CA ALA A 751 58.92 -71.15 48.72
C ALA A 751 60.38 -71.58 48.53
N ASP A 752 61.29 -70.86 49.20
CA ASP A 752 62.76 -71.00 49.33
C ASP A 752 63.50 -69.81 48.71
N GLU A 753 64.32 -69.04 49.41
CA GLU A 753 64.72 -69.00 50.82
C GLU A 753 65.51 -67.68 51.00
N ASP A 754 65.61 -67.21 52.24
CA ASP A 754 66.35 -66.03 52.72
C ASP A 754 67.85 -65.96 52.32
N ALA A 755 68.47 -64.79 52.59
CA ALA A 755 69.92 -64.43 52.64
C ALA A 755 70.52 -63.77 51.37
N ASP A 756 71.30 -62.68 51.34
CA ASP A 756 72.01 -61.82 52.31
C ASP A 756 72.46 -60.50 51.62
N GLU A 757 72.68 -59.44 52.43
CA GLU A 757 73.72 -58.36 52.41
C GLU A 757 73.99 -57.47 51.15
N ASP A 758 73.85 -56.13 51.25
CA ASP A 758 74.88 -55.05 51.42
C ASP A 758 75.52 -54.64 50.05
N ASP A 759 75.96 -53.42 49.71
CA ASP A 759 76.19 -52.11 50.34
C ASP A 759 76.51 -51.09 49.20
N GLU A 760 76.42 -49.78 49.49
CA GLU A 760 77.27 -48.65 48.99
C GLU A 760 77.37 -48.34 47.45
N GLU A 761 77.63 -47.14 46.90
CA GLU A 761 77.82 -45.72 47.29
C GLU A 761 78.06 -44.87 46.00
N TYR A 762 77.97 -43.53 46.12
CA TYR A 762 78.67 -42.43 45.39
C TYR A 762 78.37 -42.13 43.89
N GLU A 763 77.88 -40.92 43.57
CA GLU A 763 78.60 -39.68 43.14
C GLU A 763 79.18 -39.81 41.71
N ASP A 764 79.21 -38.83 40.80
CA ASP A 764 79.01 -37.38 40.83
C ASP A 764 79.00 -36.86 39.37
N ASP A 765 78.70 -35.56 39.21
CA ASP A 765 79.29 -34.60 38.26
C ASP A 765 78.96 -34.70 36.75
N ASP A 766 78.26 -33.69 36.19
CA ASP A 766 78.79 -32.44 35.59
C ASP A 766 79.32 -32.71 34.16
N GLU A 767 79.21 -31.86 33.13
CA GLU A 767 78.96 -30.44 32.96
C GLU A 767 78.73 -30.25 31.42
N GLU A 768 78.04 -29.17 31.02
CA GLU A 768 78.35 -28.27 29.89
C GLU A 768 78.53 -28.81 28.43
N GLU A 769 78.27 -28.09 27.33
CA GLU A 769 77.88 -26.71 27.01
C GLU A 769 77.54 -26.71 25.47
N VAL A 770 76.64 -25.80 25.03
CA VAL A 770 76.79 -24.84 23.88
C VAL A 770 76.99 -25.43 22.46
N SER A 771 76.50 -24.93 21.32
CA SER A 771 76.01 -23.63 20.80
C SER A 771 75.28 -23.83 19.46
N ASP A 772 74.38 -22.88 19.18
CA ASP A 772 74.16 -22.09 17.95
C ASP A 772 73.71 -22.68 16.60
N GLU A 773 72.60 -22.06 16.14
CA GLU A 773 72.26 -21.46 14.83
C GLU A 773 72.90 -21.98 13.53
N ASP A 774 72.06 -22.43 12.59
CA ASP A 774 71.55 -21.64 11.44
C ASP A 774 70.41 -22.38 10.71
#